data_AF-A0A7K3GUV2-F1
#
_entry.id   AF-A0A7K3GUV2-F1
#
_cell.length_a   1.000
_cell.length_b   1.000
_cell.length_c   1.000
_cell.angle_alpha   90.00
_cell.angle_beta   90.00
_cell.angle_gamma   90.00
#
_symmetry.space_group_name_H-M   'P 1'
#
loop_
_entity.id
_entity.type
_entity.pdbx_description
1 polymer ?
#
loop_
_entity_poly.entity_id
_entity_poly.type
_entity_poly.pdbx_seq_one_letter_code
_entity_poly.pdbx_strand_id
1 'polypeptide(L)'
;MARRISARAKKIDTRTEEEQESSRKAWVTYGGPWGINIGGCIVAETAHVLLATTPASLALAALGLAGTGAALSKFINHMDHKAKREKDVRYLHQVNAVATTAGVTLGTVVGLESGATMGAWMLAGSGLCIANHLWSALYKKGTGEKAGGKWAKLESEIGLAKHELQEAKSNGKGTVVAKIEAKDGATADEFARRIPAMTSALKLGQGRITHTVDDDDASLITMRVQVADLLKEGFAWPGPSAFGAGFGDMPINLGRYEDGETLKLNLPGILNDPQEVKGGENVEHCVAQGVNGAGKTVGNSIIVTEAATRTEVSVIVINCSKFMQDYGHVRHAADMVITNEKDARRFFKQMHTVIKARGEYLAAKGLAKWRPGCGLNFLLIIGEEAADFADGEAYGKVLRTLRSTGGWFLSSIQRATHDQMDTTARSNHPAGMAYGLSDGAEAQYVLPPEAIDAGAFPGWANRKPGYLYAAGMGIAEDRWAVTARTYNADRPTLAAAVTAGMNVRTPMDATTAEAFGALWTNRTFYTTPLLEGDADGTGAFPQQPAAPAAPAGDPASEYDADDEYEEDEDVEIDPDLLAKETEDLDEELRKILEADPEPGAYDHLSVETEIEAPADDAPVFQLPGAVADEEKLSPEDTKAAIFARLDSWVREGKDNFEPKELNDLWMRVNKKGARDWWNRLKKQLLDDGVIAKDESEEGYGSYDLIRSPLDNGN
;
A
#
# COMPACT_ATOMS: atom_id res chain seq x y z
N MET A 1 67.97 47.07 15.42
CA MET A 1 66.72 46.29 15.57
C MET A 1 66.57 45.35 14.39
N ALA A 2 66.21 44.09 14.69
CA ALA A 2 65.61 43.07 13.82
C ALA A 2 66.40 42.54 12.60
N ARG A 3 67.06 41.38 12.80
CA ARG A 3 67.09 40.29 11.81
C ARG A 3 66.33 39.10 12.42
N ARG A 4 65.25 38.65 11.78
CA ARG A 4 64.59 37.37 12.06
C ARG A 4 64.85 36.41 10.90
N ILE A 5 65.35 35.24 11.26
CA ILE A 5 65.48 34.03 10.44
C ILE A 5 64.31 33.10 10.78
N SER A 6 63.96 32.22 9.83
CA SER A 6 63.08 31.03 9.93
C SER A 6 61.58 31.30 9.72
N ALA A 7 60.78 30.44 9.09
CA ALA A 7 60.98 29.19 8.37
C ALA A 7 59.81 29.03 7.39
N ARG A 8 60.08 28.43 6.22
CA ARG A 8 59.09 28.14 5.17
C ARG A 8 58.21 26.97 5.64
N ALA A 9 56.96 27.24 6.02
CA ALA A 9 56.01 26.22 6.41
C ALA A 9 55.76 25.24 5.24
N LYS A 10 56.15 23.97 5.40
CA LYS A 10 55.68 22.87 4.55
C LYS A 10 54.18 22.72 4.79
N LYS A 11 53.35 22.91 3.76
CA LYS A 11 51.95 22.45 3.79
C LYS A 11 51.96 20.95 4.08
N ILE A 12 51.37 20.56 5.20
CA ILE A 12 51.17 19.16 5.56
C ILE A 12 50.08 18.63 4.63
N ASP A 13 50.44 17.64 3.81
CA ASP A 13 49.49 16.90 2.98
C ASP A 13 48.67 15.99 3.91
N THR A 14 47.37 16.27 4.05
CA THR A 14 46.47 15.59 4.98
C THR A 14 45.99 14.23 4.49
N ARG A 15 46.44 13.80 3.30
CA ARG A 15 46.13 12.50 2.71
C ARG A 15 46.94 11.40 3.40
N THR A 16 46.33 10.23 3.56
CA THR A 16 47.00 9.04 4.14
C THR A 16 48.23 8.64 3.31
N GLU A 17 49.20 7.94 3.90
CA GLU A 17 50.40 7.50 3.17
C GLU A 17 50.04 6.64 1.94
N GLU A 18 48.98 5.84 2.05
CA GLU A 18 48.44 5.00 0.98
C GLU A 18 47.83 5.83 -0.16
N GLU A 19 47.10 6.91 0.15
CA GLU A 19 46.59 7.88 -0.83
C GLU A 19 47.71 8.67 -1.51
N GLN A 20 48.76 9.03 -0.76
CA GLN A 20 49.94 9.70 -1.32
C GLN A 20 50.72 8.76 -2.25
N GLU A 21 50.88 7.49 -1.88
CA GLU A 21 51.56 6.49 -2.71
C GLU A 21 50.73 6.16 -3.97
N SER A 22 49.42 6.03 -3.83
CA SER A 22 48.47 5.88 -4.95
C SER A 22 48.51 7.09 -5.90
N SER A 23 48.54 8.31 -5.35
CA SER A 23 48.65 9.54 -6.14
C SER A 23 49.99 9.65 -6.86
N ARG A 24 51.11 9.23 -6.24
CA ARG A 24 52.43 9.18 -6.89
C ARG A 24 52.46 8.14 -8.00
N LYS A 25 51.93 6.95 -7.77
CA LYS A 25 51.78 5.90 -8.80
C LYS A 25 50.90 6.36 -9.96
N ALA A 26 49.81 7.08 -9.67
CA ALA A 26 48.94 7.65 -10.70
C ALA A 26 49.63 8.77 -11.50
N TRP A 27 50.43 9.63 -10.86
CA TRP A 27 51.18 10.68 -11.56
C TRP A 27 52.26 10.08 -12.48
N VAL A 28 52.93 9.02 -12.05
CA VAL A 28 53.90 8.28 -12.90
C VAL A 28 53.19 7.56 -14.05
N THR A 29 51.99 7.02 -13.82
CA THR A 29 51.25 6.25 -14.84
C THR A 29 50.53 7.13 -15.86
N TYR A 30 49.95 8.27 -15.43
CA TYR A 30 49.09 9.12 -16.27
C TYR A 30 49.66 10.51 -16.55
N GLY A 31 50.74 10.91 -15.86
CA GLY A 31 51.48 12.15 -16.10
C GLY A 31 52.57 12.05 -17.16
N GLY A 32 52.92 10.84 -17.60
CA GLY A 32 53.91 10.59 -18.67
C GLY A 32 53.66 11.38 -19.96
N PRO A 33 52.42 11.44 -20.50
CA PRO A 33 52.11 12.23 -21.70
C PRO A 33 52.38 13.73 -21.56
N TRP A 34 52.26 14.31 -20.35
CA TRP A 34 52.57 15.73 -20.13
C TRP A 34 54.07 16.00 -20.24
N GLY A 35 54.90 15.13 -19.65
CA GLY A 35 56.36 15.23 -19.77
C GLY A 35 56.82 15.05 -21.22
N ILE A 36 56.16 14.18 -21.99
CA ILE A 36 56.44 13.94 -23.41
C ILE A 36 55.97 15.10 -24.28
N ASN A 37 54.79 15.68 -24.03
CA ASN A 37 54.30 16.81 -24.82
C ASN A 37 55.22 18.04 -24.66
N ILE A 38 55.61 18.33 -23.42
CA ILE A 38 56.44 19.50 -23.09
C ILE A 38 57.94 19.27 -23.39
N GLY A 39 58.47 18.08 -23.09
CA GLY A 39 59.89 17.78 -23.30
C GLY A 39 60.21 17.23 -24.70
N GLY A 40 59.25 16.54 -25.32
CA GLY A 40 59.42 15.88 -26.62
C GLY A 40 59.51 16.85 -27.80
N CYS A 41 58.97 18.07 -27.69
CA CYS A 41 59.14 19.09 -28.73
C CYS A 41 60.61 19.49 -28.89
N ILE A 42 61.36 19.61 -27.79
CA ILE A 42 62.80 19.93 -27.82
C ILE A 42 63.57 18.81 -28.52
N VAL A 43 63.25 17.55 -28.20
CA VAL A 43 63.91 16.38 -28.79
C VAL A 43 63.60 16.26 -30.29
N ALA A 44 62.33 16.40 -30.66
CA ALA A 44 61.88 16.30 -32.05
C ALA A 44 62.48 17.43 -32.91
N GLU A 45 62.53 18.66 -32.40
CA GLU A 45 63.10 19.81 -33.08
C GLU A 45 64.62 19.72 -33.20
N THR A 46 65.31 19.31 -32.12
CA THR A 46 66.76 19.11 -32.16
C THR A 46 67.13 18.05 -33.20
N ALA A 47 66.36 16.96 -33.27
CA ALA A 47 66.55 15.93 -34.29
C ALA A 47 66.27 16.46 -35.71
N HIS A 48 65.22 17.26 -35.90
CA HIS A 48 64.92 17.88 -37.19
C HIS A 48 66.09 18.76 -37.67
N VAL A 49 66.58 19.68 -36.84
CA VAL A 49 67.69 20.58 -37.18
C VAL A 49 68.96 19.82 -37.55
N LEU A 50 69.29 18.74 -36.84
CA LEU A 50 70.48 17.93 -37.11
C LEU A 50 70.39 17.12 -38.41
N LEU A 51 69.17 16.70 -38.80
CA LEU A 51 68.94 15.74 -39.88
C LEU A 51 68.35 16.36 -41.16
N ALA A 52 67.79 17.57 -41.09
CA ALA A 52 67.18 18.26 -42.23
C ALA A 52 68.20 18.66 -43.31
N THR A 53 69.50 18.63 -43.00
CA THR A 53 70.58 19.02 -43.92
C THR A 53 70.72 18.12 -45.15
N THR A 54 70.23 16.87 -45.08
CA THR A 54 70.22 15.95 -46.22
C THR A 54 68.92 15.12 -46.25
N PRO A 55 68.15 15.13 -47.35
CA PRO A 55 66.88 14.38 -47.44
C PRO A 55 67.01 12.88 -47.13
N ALA A 56 68.15 12.27 -47.46
CA ALA A 56 68.43 10.86 -47.18
C ALA A 56 68.58 10.56 -45.69
N SER A 57 69.20 11.45 -44.90
CA SER A 57 69.36 11.23 -43.45
C SER A 57 68.04 11.42 -42.71
N LEU A 58 67.21 12.37 -43.15
CA LEU A 58 65.85 12.57 -42.64
C LEU A 58 64.95 11.36 -42.91
N ALA A 59 65.01 10.79 -44.12
CA ALA A 59 64.25 9.60 -44.48
C ALA A 59 64.68 8.35 -43.68
N LEU A 60 66.00 8.16 -43.51
CA LEU A 60 66.54 7.06 -42.69
C LEU A 60 66.19 7.21 -41.21
N ALA A 61 66.23 8.43 -40.68
CA ALA A 61 65.84 8.71 -39.31
C ALA A 61 64.34 8.49 -39.08
N ALA A 62 63.48 8.91 -40.01
CA ALA A 62 62.04 8.66 -39.94
C ALA A 62 61.72 7.16 -39.95
N LEU A 63 62.38 6.39 -40.84
CA LEU A 63 62.25 4.93 -40.87
C LEU A 63 62.76 4.27 -39.58
N GLY A 64 63.90 4.74 -39.05
CA GLY A 64 64.46 4.26 -37.79
C GLY A 64 63.57 4.54 -36.58
N LEU A 65 62.99 5.74 -36.49
CA LEU A 65 62.05 6.13 -35.43
C LEU A 65 60.75 5.33 -35.50
N ALA A 66 60.19 5.17 -36.70
CA ALA A 66 58.99 4.34 -36.91
C ALA A 66 59.24 2.87 -36.54
N GLY A 67 60.38 2.30 -36.97
CA GLY A 67 60.78 0.94 -36.60
C GLY A 67 61.00 0.75 -35.10
N THR A 68 61.65 1.72 -34.45
CA THR A 68 61.89 1.72 -33.00
C THR A 68 60.57 1.80 -32.22
N GLY A 69 59.64 2.65 -32.63
CA GLY A 69 58.34 2.73 -31.95
C GLY A 69 57.44 1.51 -32.17
N ALA A 70 57.53 0.83 -33.32
CA ALA A 70 56.87 -0.46 -33.52
C ALA A 70 57.45 -1.54 -32.58
N ALA A 71 58.77 -1.57 -32.41
CA ALA A 71 59.43 -2.47 -31.45
C ALA A 71 59.05 -2.16 -30.01
N LEU A 72 59.04 -0.87 -29.62
CA LEU A 72 58.63 -0.42 -28.29
C LEU A 72 57.17 -0.77 -27.99
N SER A 73 56.26 -0.56 -28.94
CA SER A 73 54.84 -0.88 -28.78
C SER A 73 54.63 -2.39 -28.58
N LYS A 74 55.37 -3.24 -29.31
CA LYS A 74 55.37 -4.70 -29.10
C LYS A 74 55.93 -5.08 -27.73
N PHE A 75 57.01 -4.43 -27.30
CA PHE A 75 57.63 -4.68 -26.00
C PHE A 75 56.72 -4.31 -24.83
N ILE A 76 56.09 -3.13 -24.89
CA ILE A 76 55.09 -2.69 -23.91
C ILE A 76 53.93 -3.68 -23.85
N ASN A 77 53.40 -4.08 -25.01
CA ASN A 77 52.33 -5.07 -25.06
C ASN A 77 52.74 -6.42 -24.43
N HIS A 78 53.97 -6.88 -24.67
CA HIS A 78 54.50 -8.10 -24.07
C HIS A 78 54.63 -7.98 -22.54
N MET A 79 55.19 -6.87 -22.04
CA MET A 79 55.29 -6.59 -20.60
C MET A 79 53.92 -6.56 -19.94
N ASP A 80 52.96 -5.92 -20.59
CA ASP A 80 51.58 -5.79 -20.10
C ASP A 80 50.86 -7.13 -20.01
N HIS A 81 51.07 -8.02 -20.99
CA HIS A 81 50.58 -9.40 -20.94
C HIS A 81 51.25 -10.18 -19.81
N LYS A 82 52.58 -10.06 -19.64
CA LYS A 82 53.32 -10.74 -18.56
C LYS A 82 52.89 -10.25 -17.17
N ALA A 83 52.56 -8.97 -17.04
CA ALA A 83 52.07 -8.34 -15.81
C ALA A 83 50.56 -8.55 -15.56
N LYS A 84 49.85 -9.30 -16.42
CA LYS A 84 48.41 -9.58 -16.32
C LYS A 84 47.54 -8.32 -16.16
N ARG A 85 47.90 -7.22 -16.83
CA ARG A 85 47.14 -5.97 -16.74
C ARG A 85 45.78 -6.08 -17.46
N GLU A 86 44.78 -5.35 -16.97
CA GLU A 86 43.43 -5.32 -17.54
C GLU A 86 43.44 -4.89 -19.00
N LYS A 87 42.48 -5.39 -19.80
CA LYS A 87 42.45 -5.19 -21.27
C LYS A 87 42.48 -3.70 -21.66
N ASP A 88 41.77 -2.86 -20.92
CA ASP A 88 41.64 -1.43 -21.24
C ASP A 88 42.90 -0.65 -20.90
N VAL A 89 43.58 -1.00 -19.80
CA VAL A 89 44.91 -0.44 -19.44
C VAL A 89 45.93 -0.77 -20.54
N ARG A 90 45.87 -2.00 -21.07
CA ARG A 90 46.75 -2.43 -22.19
C ARG A 90 46.49 -1.63 -23.46
N TYR A 91 45.22 -1.41 -23.81
CA TYR A 91 44.88 -0.56 -24.96
C TYR A 91 45.38 0.86 -24.77
N LEU A 92 45.25 1.44 -23.58
CA LEU A 92 45.72 2.79 -23.31
C LEU A 92 47.25 2.92 -23.43
N HIS A 93 48.01 1.96 -22.89
CA HIS A 93 49.47 1.93 -23.04
C HIS A 93 49.88 1.84 -24.52
N GLN A 94 49.18 1.04 -25.32
CA GLN A 94 49.42 0.94 -26.76
C GLN A 94 49.10 2.25 -27.49
N VAL A 95 47.95 2.86 -27.21
CA VAL A 95 47.56 4.15 -27.82
C VAL A 95 48.58 5.24 -27.49
N ASN A 96 49.04 5.34 -26.24
CA ASN A 96 50.04 6.31 -25.83
C ASN A 96 51.41 6.06 -26.50
N ALA A 97 51.85 4.80 -26.61
CA ALA A 97 53.10 4.45 -27.28
C ALA A 97 53.10 4.78 -28.77
N VAL A 98 51.98 4.48 -29.46
CA VAL A 98 51.79 4.75 -30.88
C VAL A 98 51.69 6.26 -31.13
N ALA A 99 50.85 6.97 -30.37
CA ALA A 99 50.68 8.42 -30.51
C ALA A 99 51.98 9.19 -30.26
N THR A 100 52.76 8.79 -29.24
CA THR A 100 54.06 9.40 -28.94
C THR A 100 55.06 9.17 -30.07
N THR A 101 55.16 7.94 -30.57
CA THR A 101 56.07 7.60 -31.68
C THR A 101 55.70 8.37 -32.94
N ALA A 102 54.41 8.37 -33.29
CA ALA A 102 53.90 9.06 -34.48
C ALA A 102 54.16 10.57 -34.38
N GLY A 103 53.90 11.17 -33.20
CA GLY A 103 54.19 12.57 -32.91
C GLY A 103 55.67 12.90 -33.14
N VAL A 104 56.58 12.22 -32.44
CA VAL A 104 58.03 12.46 -32.56
C VAL A 104 58.54 12.25 -33.99
N THR A 105 58.09 11.18 -34.66
CA THR A 105 58.48 10.92 -36.06
C THR A 105 58.02 12.05 -36.99
N LEU A 106 56.78 12.51 -36.84
CA LEU A 106 56.24 13.59 -37.65
C LEU A 106 56.93 14.94 -37.35
N GLY A 107 57.18 15.23 -36.07
CA GLY A 107 57.91 16.43 -35.65
C GLY A 107 59.35 16.46 -36.18
N THR A 108 60.05 15.32 -36.17
CA THR A 108 61.39 15.21 -36.76
C THR A 108 61.38 15.37 -38.28
N VAL A 109 60.31 14.97 -38.98
CA VAL A 109 60.21 15.10 -40.46
C VAL A 109 59.80 16.51 -40.88
N VAL A 110 58.79 17.09 -40.22
CA VAL A 110 58.15 18.34 -40.65
C VAL A 110 58.80 19.58 -40.02
N GLY A 111 59.44 19.44 -38.85
CA GLY A 111 59.95 20.56 -38.07
C GLY A 111 58.86 21.29 -37.30
N LEU A 112 59.23 21.83 -36.14
CA LEU A 112 58.38 22.60 -35.22
C LEU A 112 58.72 24.09 -35.23
N GLU A 113 59.52 24.55 -36.19
CA GLU A 113 59.98 25.93 -36.35
C GLU A 113 58.85 26.94 -36.65
N SER A 114 57.75 26.50 -37.25
CA SER A 114 56.62 27.36 -37.57
C SER A 114 55.60 27.42 -36.42
N GLY A 115 54.97 28.58 -36.23
CA GLY A 115 53.88 28.71 -35.25
C GLY A 115 52.71 27.74 -35.49
N ALA A 116 52.48 27.35 -36.75
CA ALA A 116 51.44 26.39 -37.12
C ALA A 116 51.79 24.94 -36.73
N THR A 117 53.04 24.51 -36.96
CA THR A 117 53.49 23.15 -36.61
C THR A 117 53.70 22.98 -35.10
N MET A 118 54.22 24.01 -34.43
CA MET A 118 54.28 24.05 -32.96
C MET A 118 52.87 24.08 -32.33
N GLY A 119 51.95 24.87 -32.91
CA GLY A 119 50.55 24.89 -32.48
C GLY A 119 49.86 23.54 -32.63
N ALA A 120 50.04 22.87 -33.76
CA ALA A 120 49.49 21.53 -34.01
C ALA A 120 50.05 20.48 -33.03
N TRP A 121 51.36 20.50 -32.74
CA TRP A 121 51.98 19.64 -31.73
C TRP A 121 51.35 19.85 -30.35
N MET A 122 51.29 21.10 -29.90
CA MET A 122 50.77 21.43 -28.57
C MET A 122 49.29 21.10 -28.41
N LEU A 123 48.47 21.33 -29.45
CA LEU A 123 47.05 21.00 -29.43
C LEU A 123 46.82 19.48 -29.42
N ALA A 124 47.50 18.73 -30.27
CA ALA A 124 47.39 17.27 -30.32
C ALA A 124 47.89 16.62 -29.02
N GLY A 125 49.04 17.05 -28.51
CA GLY A 125 49.60 16.56 -27.26
C GLY A 125 48.73 16.92 -26.05
N SER A 126 48.18 18.13 -26.00
CA SER A 126 47.27 18.54 -24.92
C SER A 126 45.95 17.77 -24.96
N GLY A 127 45.41 17.52 -26.16
CA GLY A 127 44.23 16.68 -26.35
C GLY A 127 44.44 15.26 -25.84
N LEU A 128 45.59 14.63 -26.14
CA LEU A 128 45.95 13.31 -25.61
C LEU A 128 46.08 13.32 -24.08
N CYS A 129 46.71 14.37 -23.52
CA CYS A 129 46.87 14.52 -22.07
C CYS A 129 45.52 14.65 -21.35
N ILE A 130 44.60 15.44 -21.90
CA ILE A 130 43.23 15.61 -21.37
C ILE A 130 42.46 14.30 -21.49
N ALA A 131 42.53 13.61 -22.63
CA ALA A 131 41.89 12.32 -22.83
C ALA A 131 42.39 11.27 -21.81
N ASN A 132 43.70 11.21 -21.57
CA ASN A 132 44.31 10.31 -20.59
C ASN A 132 43.87 10.65 -19.14
N HIS A 133 43.76 11.95 -18.83
CA HIS A 133 43.28 12.42 -17.53
C HIS A 133 41.80 12.10 -17.31
N LEU A 134 40.94 12.41 -18.29
CA LEU A 134 39.50 12.08 -18.27
C LEU A 134 39.28 10.57 -18.16
N TRP A 135 40.02 9.78 -18.93
CA TRP A 135 39.97 8.32 -18.84
C TRP A 135 40.33 7.86 -17.42
N SER A 136 41.41 8.37 -16.82
CA SER A 136 41.79 7.98 -15.45
C SER A 136 40.75 8.38 -14.39
N ALA A 137 40.10 9.54 -14.55
CA ALA A 137 39.08 10.02 -13.63
C ALA A 137 37.76 9.27 -13.76
N LEU A 138 37.35 8.93 -14.98
CA LEU A 138 36.13 8.17 -15.28
C LEU A 138 36.32 6.67 -14.97
N TYR A 139 37.49 6.11 -15.27
CA TYR A 139 37.82 4.72 -14.98
C TYR A 139 37.84 4.44 -13.46
N LYS A 140 38.40 5.36 -12.65
CA LYS A 140 38.36 5.25 -11.18
C LYS A 140 36.95 5.39 -10.58
N LYS A 141 36.00 6.01 -11.30
CA LYS A 141 34.59 6.04 -10.92
C LYS A 141 33.81 4.81 -11.41
N GLY A 142 34.20 4.22 -12.54
CA GLY A 142 33.53 3.05 -13.13
C GLY A 142 34.05 1.69 -12.65
N THR A 143 35.29 1.62 -12.16
CA THR A 143 35.85 0.43 -11.50
C THR A 143 35.73 0.62 -9.99
N GLY A 144 34.56 0.25 -9.47
CA GLY A 144 34.27 0.28 -8.04
C GLY A 144 35.33 -0.44 -7.21
N GLU A 145 35.47 -0.02 -5.96
CA GLU A 145 36.00 -0.87 -4.89
C GLU A 145 35.47 -2.29 -5.09
N LYS A 146 36.34 -3.25 -5.42
CA LYS A 146 35.93 -4.64 -5.61
C LYS A 146 35.24 -5.11 -4.33
N ALA A 147 33.95 -5.43 -4.44
CA ALA A 147 33.12 -5.97 -3.36
C ALA A 147 33.78 -7.15 -2.62
N GLY A 148 34.67 -7.90 -3.29
CA GLY A 148 35.43 -9.01 -2.70
C GLY A 148 36.36 -8.64 -1.52
N GLY A 149 36.85 -7.40 -1.43
CA GLY A 149 37.71 -6.98 -0.31
C GLY A 149 36.94 -6.76 1.00
N LYS A 150 35.73 -6.20 0.92
CA LYS A 150 34.85 -6.00 2.09
C LYS A 150 34.16 -7.30 2.50
N TRP A 151 33.79 -8.16 1.54
CA TRP A 151 33.20 -9.48 1.84
C TRP A 151 34.15 -10.38 2.62
N ALA A 152 35.42 -10.53 2.20
CA ALA A 152 36.40 -11.35 2.92
C ALA A 152 36.65 -10.89 4.37
N LYS A 153 36.50 -9.59 4.64
CA LYS A 153 36.55 -9.04 5.99
C LYS A 153 35.30 -9.38 6.80
N LEU A 154 34.11 -9.26 6.20
CA LEU A 154 32.85 -9.73 6.81
C LEU A 154 32.87 -11.23 7.09
N GLU A 155 33.42 -12.03 6.16
CA GLU A 155 33.55 -13.48 6.26
C GLU A 155 34.34 -13.89 7.50
N SER A 156 35.47 -13.23 7.73
CA SER A 156 36.35 -13.47 8.87
C SER A 156 35.85 -12.87 10.19
N GLU A 157 35.20 -11.70 10.19
CA GLU A 157 34.76 -11.01 11.42
C GLU A 157 33.37 -11.44 11.91
N ILE A 158 32.46 -11.85 11.03
CA ILE A 158 31.04 -12.15 11.36
C ILE A 158 30.72 -13.64 11.25
N GLY A 159 31.67 -14.45 10.78
CA GLY A 159 31.54 -15.92 10.72
C GLY A 159 30.68 -16.40 9.55
N LEU A 160 30.85 -15.78 8.37
CA LEU A 160 30.18 -16.16 7.12
C LEU A 160 31.03 -17.12 6.26
N ALA A 161 32.02 -17.79 6.85
CA ALA A 161 32.97 -18.66 6.13
C ALA A 161 32.33 -19.83 5.35
N LYS A 162 31.06 -20.15 5.65
CA LYS A 162 30.27 -21.15 4.93
C LYS A 162 29.30 -20.56 3.90
N HIS A 163 29.28 -19.23 3.72
CA HIS A 163 28.40 -18.52 2.81
C HIS A 163 29.25 -17.79 1.77
N GLU A 164 29.44 -18.44 0.62
CA GLU A 164 30.33 -17.96 -0.44
C GLU A 164 29.61 -16.94 -1.33
N LEU A 165 30.21 -15.76 -1.54
CA LEU A 165 29.69 -14.75 -2.46
C LEU A 165 30.03 -15.15 -3.91
N GLN A 166 29.02 -15.60 -4.65
CA GLN A 166 29.16 -15.95 -6.07
C GLN A 166 29.24 -14.71 -6.95
N GLU A 167 28.30 -13.79 -6.75
CA GLU A 167 28.18 -12.58 -7.56
C GLU A 167 27.64 -11.43 -6.73
N ALA A 168 28.15 -10.22 -6.96
CA ALA A 168 27.55 -8.99 -6.44
C ALA A 168 27.40 -7.98 -7.57
N LYS A 169 26.16 -7.56 -7.83
CA LYS A 169 25.80 -6.57 -8.84
C LYS A 169 25.17 -5.36 -8.17
N SER A 170 25.69 -4.18 -8.47
CA SER A 170 25.00 -2.92 -8.16
C SER A 170 24.01 -2.63 -9.29
N ASN A 171 22.80 -2.21 -8.95
CA ASN A 171 21.83 -1.73 -9.93
C ASN A 171 22.10 -0.26 -10.37
N GLY A 172 23.18 0.36 -9.88
CA GLY A 172 23.49 1.78 -10.12
C GLY A 172 22.55 2.76 -9.42
N LYS A 173 21.58 2.24 -8.66
CA LYS A 173 20.48 2.95 -8.00
C LYS A 173 20.47 2.65 -6.50
N GLY A 174 21.65 2.66 -5.87
CA GLY A 174 21.77 2.56 -4.41
C GLY A 174 21.48 1.18 -3.80
N THR A 175 21.20 0.15 -4.60
CA THR A 175 20.97 -1.22 -4.13
C THR A 175 22.02 -2.16 -4.72
N VAL A 176 22.56 -3.04 -3.88
CA VAL A 176 23.48 -4.11 -4.27
C VAL A 176 22.76 -5.43 -4.07
N VAL A 177 22.67 -6.22 -5.14
CA VAL A 177 22.14 -7.58 -5.11
C VAL A 177 23.31 -8.54 -5.16
N ALA A 178 23.41 -9.39 -4.14
CA ALA A 178 24.45 -10.38 -3.98
C ALA A 178 23.85 -11.79 -4.02
N LYS A 179 24.39 -12.65 -4.88
CA LYS A 179 24.09 -14.09 -4.89
C LYS A 179 25.10 -14.81 -4.01
N ILE A 180 24.60 -15.53 -3.02
CA ILE A 180 25.37 -16.23 -2.00
C ILE A 180 25.01 -17.70 -2.10
N GLU A 181 26.00 -18.57 -1.99
CA GLU A 181 25.79 -20.01 -1.91
C GLU A 181 26.22 -20.52 -0.53
N ALA A 182 25.32 -21.21 0.15
CA ALA A 182 25.60 -21.87 1.42
C ALA A 182 26.33 -23.21 1.16
N LYS A 183 27.48 -23.40 1.80
CA LYS A 183 28.33 -24.59 1.70
C LYS A 183 28.36 -25.35 3.03
N ASP A 184 28.87 -26.58 3.00
CA ASP A 184 29.16 -27.38 4.20
C ASP A 184 27.99 -27.50 5.20
N GLY A 185 26.77 -27.65 4.65
CA GLY A 185 25.53 -27.82 5.41
C GLY A 185 25.05 -26.56 6.12
N ALA A 186 25.60 -25.38 5.83
CA ALA A 186 25.06 -24.11 6.31
C ALA A 186 23.68 -23.84 5.71
N THR A 187 22.84 -23.12 6.46
CA THR A 187 21.46 -22.83 6.05
C THR A 187 21.24 -21.34 5.79
N ALA A 188 20.12 -21.03 5.14
CA ALA A 188 19.63 -19.65 5.03
C ALA A 188 19.31 -19.04 6.40
N ASP A 189 18.76 -19.80 7.35
CA ASP A 189 18.52 -19.32 8.72
C ASP A 189 19.80 -18.91 9.44
N GLU A 190 20.88 -19.67 9.25
CA GLU A 190 22.18 -19.30 9.80
C GLU A 190 22.67 -17.97 9.22
N PHE A 191 22.45 -17.74 7.93
CA PHE A 191 22.73 -16.46 7.27
C PHE A 191 21.84 -15.33 7.82
N ALA A 192 20.53 -15.55 7.91
CA ALA A 192 19.55 -14.59 8.41
C ALA A 192 19.88 -14.10 9.83
N ARG A 193 20.30 -15.01 10.72
CA ARG A 193 20.73 -14.66 12.09
C ARG A 193 21.97 -13.76 12.13
N ARG A 194 22.75 -13.69 11.06
CA ARG A 194 23.94 -12.81 10.95
C ARG A 194 23.62 -11.43 10.37
N ILE A 195 22.45 -11.24 9.76
CA ILE A 195 22.04 -9.96 9.15
C ILE A 195 22.17 -8.77 10.12
N PRO A 196 21.78 -8.85 11.42
CA PRO A 196 21.96 -7.74 12.35
C PRO A 196 23.44 -7.34 12.54
N ALA A 197 24.32 -8.33 12.62
CA ALA A 197 25.77 -8.10 12.74
C ALA A 197 26.35 -7.51 11.44
N MET A 198 25.90 -8.01 10.27
CA MET A 198 26.29 -7.47 8.97
C MET A 198 25.83 -6.02 8.78
N THR A 199 24.59 -5.72 9.16
CA THR A 199 24.00 -4.38 9.12
C THR A 199 24.84 -3.41 9.95
N SER A 200 25.23 -3.82 11.16
CA SER A 200 26.11 -3.03 12.03
C SER A 200 27.50 -2.81 11.42
N ALA A 201 28.14 -3.87 10.90
CA ALA A 201 29.47 -3.78 10.29
C ALA A 201 29.52 -2.93 9.02
N LEU A 202 28.46 -2.99 8.21
CA LEU A 202 28.28 -2.16 7.02
C LEU A 202 27.78 -0.75 7.33
N LYS A 203 27.49 -0.44 8.60
CA LYS A 203 26.95 0.84 9.09
C LYS A 203 25.64 1.23 8.39
N LEU A 204 24.78 0.25 8.18
CA LEU A 204 23.47 0.43 7.58
C LEU A 204 22.39 0.57 8.67
N GLY A 205 21.26 1.17 8.32
CA GLY A 205 20.08 1.15 9.20
C GLY A 205 19.43 -0.24 9.26
N GLN A 206 18.60 -0.48 10.27
CA GLN A 206 17.78 -1.70 10.34
C GLN A 206 16.88 -1.84 9.11
N GLY A 207 16.65 -3.07 8.65
CA GLY A 207 15.83 -3.37 7.46
C GLY A 207 16.47 -3.03 6.11
N ARG A 208 17.73 -2.55 6.09
CA ARG A 208 18.48 -2.25 4.84
C ARG A 208 19.11 -3.47 4.19
N ILE A 209 19.12 -4.60 4.88
CA ILE A 209 19.56 -5.88 4.34
C ILE A 209 18.37 -6.82 4.38
N THR A 210 17.96 -7.33 3.23
CA THR A 210 16.94 -8.37 3.10
C THR A 210 17.53 -9.53 2.32
N HIS A 211 16.89 -10.69 2.42
CA HIS A 211 17.35 -11.87 1.71
C HIS A 211 16.17 -12.71 1.25
N THR A 212 16.34 -13.41 0.15
CA THR A 212 15.38 -14.40 -0.33
C THR A 212 16.13 -15.70 -0.60
N VAL A 213 15.47 -16.82 -0.35
CA VAL A 213 15.99 -18.16 -0.65
C VAL A 213 15.39 -18.60 -1.99
N ASP A 214 16.17 -19.33 -2.79
CA ASP A 214 15.65 -19.91 -4.02
C ASP A 214 14.76 -21.12 -3.71
N ASP A 215 13.58 -21.19 -4.33
CA ASP A 215 12.58 -22.23 -4.08
C ASP A 215 13.05 -23.62 -4.55
N ASP A 216 13.86 -23.67 -5.61
CA ASP A 216 14.36 -24.91 -6.20
C ASP A 216 15.65 -25.39 -5.50
N ASP A 217 16.45 -24.46 -4.96
CA ASP A 217 17.70 -24.75 -4.26
C ASP A 217 17.92 -23.86 -3.03
N ALA A 218 17.62 -24.42 -1.84
CA ALA A 218 17.77 -23.73 -0.56
C ALA A 218 19.22 -23.32 -0.21
N SER A 219 20.23 -23.80 -0.93
CA SER A 219 21.62 -23.34 -0.76
C SER A 219 21.86 -21.97 -1.43
N LEU A 220 21.01 -21.57 -2.38
CA LEU A 220 21.13 -20.32 -3.10
C LEU A 220 20.32 -19.23 -2.39
N ILE A 221 21.04 -18.18 -1.97
CA ILE A 221 20.49 -17.05 -1.24
C ILE A 221 20.74 -15.78 -2.06
N THR A 222 19.69 -15.00 -2.29
CA THR A 222 19.81 -13.66 -2.87
C THR A 222 19.72 -12.63 -1.75
N MET A 223 20.85 -12.03 -1.38
CA MET A 223 20.90 -10.92 -0.44
C MET A 223 20.75 -9.60 -1.19
N ARG A 224 19.88 -8.71 -0.70
CA ARG A 224 19.77 -7.32 -1.17
C ARG A 224 20.24 -6.38 -0.06
N VAL A 225 21.09 -5.44 -0.44
CA VAL A 225 21.67 -4.43 0.45
C VAL A 225 21.37 -3.05 -0.08
N GLN A 226 20.55 -2.31 0.65
CA GLN A 226 20.21 -0.93 0.36
C GLN A 226 21.26 0.00 0.96
N VAL A 227 22.14 0.54 0.11
CA VAL A 227 23.25 1.42 0.48
C VAL A 227 22.82 2.89 0.47
N ALA A 228 21.87 3.26 -0.39
CA ALA A 228 21.29 4.61 -0.44
C ALA A 228 19.77 4.54 -0.54
N ASP A 229 19.10 5.44 0.18
CA ASP A 229 17.64 5.52 0.19
C ASP A 229 17.11 6.38 -0.95
N LEU A 230 16.94 5.77 -2.13
CA LEU A 230 16.40 6.47 -3.30
C LEU A 230 14.89 6.76 -3.20
N LEU A 231 14.20 6.13 -2.26
CA LEU A 231 12.78 6.37 -2.03
C LEU A 231 12.55 7.65 -1.22
N LYS A 232 13.59 8.25 -0.61
CA LYS A 232 13.48 9.33 0.38
C LYS A 232 12.77 10.59 -0.12
N GLU A 233 13.10 11.03 -1.34
CA GLU A 233 12.45 12.20 -1.95
C GLU A 233 11.03 11.86 -2.46
N GLY A 234 10.75 10.57 -2.66
CA GLY A 234 9.51 10.08 -3.23
C GLY A 234 9.44 10.33 -4.74
N PHE A 235 8.36 9.87 -5.35
CA PHE A 235 8.12 9.99 -6.78
C PHE A 235 6.78 10.64 -6.99
N ALA A 236 6.72 11.73 -7.76
CA ALA A 236 5.44 12.31 -8.15
C ALA A 236 4.60 11.24 -8.87
N TRP A 237 3.31 11.20 -8.58
CA TRP A 237 2.39 10.30 -9.26
C TRP A 237 2.34 10.64 -10.75
N PRO A 238 2.63 9.68 -11.65
CA PRO A 238 2.73 9.96 -13.08
C PRO A 238 1.36 10.14 -13.77
N GLY A 239 0.27 10.03 -13.01
CA GLY A 239 -1.09 9.91 -13.53
C GLY A 239 -1.55 8.45 -13.62
N PRO A 240 -2.81 8.21 -14.06
CA PRO A 240 -3.38 6.88 -14.16
C PRO A 240 -2.59 5.97 -15.10
N SER A 241 -2.30 4.76 -14.65
CA SER A 241 -1.48 3.81 -15.39
C SER A 241 -2.15 3.22 -16.63
N ALA A 242 -3.49 3.20 -16.68
CA ALA A 242 -4.26 2.68 -17.82
C ALA A 242 -5.61 3.42 -17.98
N PHE A 243 -5.56 4.73 -18.21
CA PHE A 243 -6.77 5.55 -18.36
C PHE A 243 -7.69 5.02 -19.47
N GLY A 244 -8.96 4.79 -19.15
CA GLY A 244 -10.01 4.30 -20.06
C GLY A 244 -9.97 2.80 -20.35
N ALA A 245 -8.95 2.07 -19.89
CA ALA A 245 -8.89 0.61 -20.04
C ALA A 245 -9.91 -0.08 -19.12
N GLY A 246 -10.19 -1.36 -19.38
CA GLY A 246 -10.92 -2.23 -18.45
C GLY A 246 -10.15 -2.44 -17.16
N PHE A 247 -10.83 -2.57 -16.03
CA PHE A 247 -10.19 -2.74 -14.73
C PHE A 247 -9.33 -4.01 -14.68
N GLY A 248 -9.76 -5.06 -15.38
CA GLY A 248 -9.01 -6.31 -15.53
C GLY A 248 -8.14 -6.38 -16.79
N ASP A 249 -7.84 -5.28 -17.46
CA ASP A 249 -6.93 -5.31 -18.61
C ASP A 249 -5.47 -5.34 -18.17
N MET A 250 -5.08 -4.49 -17.21
CA MET A 250 -3.69 -4.20 -16.85
C MET A 250 -3.56 -3.99 -15.33
N PRO A 251 -2.38 -4.20 -14.72
CA PRO A 251 -2.20 -3.98 -13.28
C PRO A 251 -2.29 -2.48 -12.89
N ILE A 252 -2.44 -2.21 -11.60
CA ILE A 252 -2.41 -0.86 -11.02
C ILE A 252 -0.98 -0.51 -10.60
N ASN A 253 -0.50 0.69 -10.97
CA ASN A 253 0.81 1.18 -10.53
C ASN A 253 0.67 2.02 -9.26
N LEU A 254 0.97 1.43 -8.10
CA LEU A 254 0.83 2.12 -6.81
C LEU A 254 2.07 2.96 -6.42
N GLY A 255 3.26 2.57 -6.86
CA GLY A 255 4.49 3.21 -6.40
C GLY A 255 5.76 2.68 -7.06
N ARG A 256 6.89 2.82 -6.35
CA ARG A 256 8.21 2.37 -6.77
C ARG A 256 8.89 1.58 -5.67
N TYR A 257 9.57 0.51 -6.06
CA TYR A 257 10.51 -0.20 -5.21
C TYR A 257 11.84 0.55 -5.09
N GLU A 258 12.64 0.21 -4.08
CA GLU A 258 13.95 0.83 -3.83
C GLU A 258 14.97 0.64 -4.97
N ASP A 259 14.77 -0.35 -5.83
CA ASP A 259 15.56 -0.56 -7.05
C ASP A 259 15.06 0.25 -8.27
N GLY A 260 13.97 0.99 -8.09
CA GLY A 260 13.35 1.85 -9.09
C GLY A 260 12.32 1.15 -9.99
N GLU A 261 12.08 -0.15 -9.81
CA GLU A 261 10.98 -0.85 -10.48
C GLU A 261 9.63 -0.38 -9.95
N THR A 262 8.57 -0.55 -10.74
CA THR A 262 7.21 -0.14 -10.34
C THR A 262 6.59 -1.17 -9.39
N LEU A 263 5.98 -0.70 -8.30
CA LEU A 263 5.07 -1.50 -7.48
C LEU A 263 3.74 -1.63 -8.22
N LYS A 264 3.48 -2.82 -8.76
CA LYS A 264 2.28 -3.15 -9.55
C LYS A 264 1.36 -4.08 -8.76
N LEU A 265 0.06 -3.84 -8.80
CA LEU A 265 -0.96 -4.63 -8.10
C LEU A 265 -1.92 -5.29 -9.09
N ASN A 266 -2.14 -6.59 -8.95
CA ASN A 266 -3.17 -7.38 -9.62
C ASN A 266 -4.35 -7.62 -8.66
N LEU A 267 -5.24 -6.64 -8.54
CA LEU A 267 -6.41 -6.75 -7.66
C LEU A 267 -7.47 -7.76 -8.16
N PRO A 268 -7.77 -7.84 -9.47
CA PRO A 268 -8.74 -8.80 -9.98
C PRO A 268 -8.27 -10.26 -9.96
N GLY A 269 -6.98 -10.51 -9.72
CA GLY A 269 -6.34 -11.84 -9.84
C GLY A 269 -6.14 -12.29 -11.29
N ILE A 270 -7.07 -11.95 -12.19
CA ILE A 270 -7.01 -12.26 -13.63
C ILE A 270 -6.91 -10.96 -14.43
N LEU A 271 -5.85 -10.84 -15.21
CA LEU A 271 -5.61 -9.72 -16.13
C LEU A 271 -5.51 -10.22 -17.58
N ASN A 272 -5.98 -9.42 -18.54
CA ASN A 272 -5.77 -9.69 -19.97
C ASN A 272 -4.31 -9.51 -20.37
N ASP A 273 -3.64 -8.48 -19.84
CA ASP A 273 -2.20 -8.24 -19.94
C ASP A 273 -1.60 -8.11 -18.53
N PRO A 274 -1.14 -9.22 -17.93
CA PRO A 274 -0.57 -9.21 -16.58
C PRO A 274 0.82 -8.56 -16.52
N GLN A 275 1.46 -8.24 -17.64
CA GLN A 275 2.85 -7.77 -17.67
C GLN A 275 3.79 -8.64 -16.81
N GLU A 276 4.35 -8.05 -15.74
CA GLU A 276 5.36 -8.65 -14.86
C GLU A 276 4.76 -9.23 -13.56
N VAL A 277 3.49 -8.94 -13.26
CA VAL A 277 2.83 -9.49 -12.07
C VAL A 277 2.39 -10.91 -12.36
N LYS A 278 2.64 -11.82 -11.40
CA LYS A 278 2.16 -13.20 -11.54
C LYS A 278 0.63 -13.18 -11.40
N GLY A 279 -0.05 -13.76 -12.37
CA GLY A 279 -1.50 -13.97 -12.29
C GLY A 279 -1.83 -15.05 -11.28
N GLY A 280 -1.94 -14.70 -10.00
CA GLY A 280 -2.60 -15.55 -9.03
C GLY A 280 -4.07 -15.60 -9.44
N GLU A 281 -4.53 -16.71 -10.02
CA GLU A 281 -5.83 -16.78 -10.71
C GLU A 281 -7.06 -16.41 -9.88
N ASN A 282 -6.88 -16.04 -8.60
CA ASN A 282 -7.90 -15.71 -7.63
C ASN A 282 -7.65 -14.31 -7.05
N VAL A 283 -8.73 -13.65 -6.64
CA VAL A 283 -8.66 -12.36 -5.94
C VAL A 283 -8.08 -12.56 -4.53
N GLU A 284 -7.15 -11.69 -4.14
CA GLU A 284 -6.49 -11.71 -2.83
C GLU A 284 -6.86 -10.46 -2.03
N HIS A 285 -7.82 -10.57 -1.10
CA HIS A 285 -8.17 -9.47 -0.19
C HIS A 285 -6.96 -9.03 0.64
N CYS A 286 -6.90 -7.73 0.93
CA CYS A 286 -5.71 -7.10 1.48
C CYS A 286 -5.98 -6.47 2.86
N VAL A 287 -5.08 -6.65 3.81
CA VAL A 287 -5.02 -5.79 5.01
C VAL A 287 -3.94 -4.73 4.80
N ALA A 288 -4.28 -3.47 5.04
CA ALA A 288 -3.33 -2.36 5.05
C ALA A 288 -3.11 -1.87 6.48
N GLN A 289 -1.93 -2.10 7.05
CA GLN A 289 -1.60 -1.71 8.42
C GLN A 289 -0.48 -0.67 8.46
N GLY A 290 -0.54 0.25 9.41
CA GLY A 290 0.37 1.40 9.53
C GLY A 290 -0.12 2.35 10.60
N VAL A 291 0.75 3.11 11.26
CA VAL A 291 0.33 4.15 12.21
C VAL A 291 -0.27 5.37 11.49
N ASN A 292 -0.94 6.24 12.24
CA ASN A 292 -1.40 7.53 11.72
C ASN A 292 -0.24 8.33 11.10
N GLY A 293 -0.45 8.84 9.89
CA GLY A 293 0.58 9.55 9.12
C GLY A 293 1.59 8.65 8.39
N ALA A 294 1.46 7.31 8.45
CA ALA A 294 2.33 6.39 7.71
C ALA A 294 2.08 6.39 6.18
N GLY A 295 0.98 7.00 5.72
CA GLY A 295 0.67 7.18 4.29
C GLY A 295 -0.31 6.17 3.67
N LYS A 296 -1.03 5.38 4.49
CA LYS A 296 -2.06 4.41 4.05
C LYS A 296 -3.12 5.07 3.15
N THR A 297 -3.80 6.09 3.67
CA THR A 297 -4.90 6.80 3.00
C THR A 297 -4.51 7.38 1.66
N VAL A 298 -3.26 7.86 1.51
CA VAL A 298 -2.74 8.36 0.22
C VAL A 298 -2.60 7.22 -0.78
N GLY A 299 -2.06 6.07 -0.36
CA GLY A 299 -1.97 4.87 -1.20
C GLY A 299 -3.36 4.37 -1.63
N ASN A 300 -4.30 4.28 -0.68
CA ASN A 300 -5.67 3.86 -0.97
C ASN A 300 -6.38 4.84 -1.90
N SER A 301 -6.15 6.15 -1.74
CA SER A 301 -6.68 7.19 -2.64
C SER A 301 -6.17 7.03 -4.08
N ILE A 302 -4.90 6.64 -4.28
CA ILE A 302 -4.35 6.31 -5.60
C ILE A 302 -5.06 5.08 -6.20
N ILE A 303 -5.32 4.03 -5.41
CA ILE A 303 -6.05 2.84 -5.85
C ILE A 303 -7.48 3.22 -6.28
N VAL A 304 -8.18 4.04 -5.49
CA VAL A 304 -9.51 4.57 -5.82
C VAL A 304 -9.49 5.38 -7.11
N THR A 305 -8.51 6.26 -7.30
CA THR A 305 -8.36 7.05 -8.54
C THR A 305 -8.03 6.17 -9.75
N GLU A 306 -7.20 5.14 -9.59
CA GLU A 306 -6.89 4.16 -10.64
C GLU A 306 -8.13 3.37 -11.07
N ALA A 307 -8.99 2.98 -10.12
CA ALA A 307 -10.28 2.37 -10.47
C ALA A 307 -11.23 3.37 -11.14
N ALA A 308 -11.32 4.59 -10.62
CA ALA A 308 -12.21 5.62 -11.17
C ALA A 308 -11.81 6.11 -12.58
N THR A 309 -10.62 5.78 -13.04
CA THR A 309 -10.13 6.14 -14.37
C THR A 309 -10.23 4.97 -15.36
N ARG A 310 -10.90 3.87 -14.97
CA ARG A 310 -11.05 2.64 -15.74
C ARG A 310 -12.53 2.23 -15.89
N THR A 311 -12.80 1.34 -16.84
CA THR A 311 -14.12 0.72 -17.06
C THR A 311 -14.24 -0.60 -16.30
N GLU A 312 -15.46 -1.15 -16.21
CA GLU A 312 -15.76 -2.44 -15.57
C GLU A 312 -15.41 -2.52 -14.08
N VAL A 313 -15.53 -1.41 -13.35
CA VAL A 313 -15.29 -1.37 -11.89
C VAL A 313 -16.24 -0.41 -11.18
N SER A 314 -16.76 -0.89 -10.05
CA SER A 314 -17.52 -0.09 -9.10
C SER A 314 -16.77 0.02 -7.78
N VAL A 315 -16.73 1.24 -7.25
CA VAL A 315 -15.95 1.62 -6.08
C VAL A 315 -16.90 1.86 -4.91
N ILE A 316 -16.67 1.15 -3.80
CA ILE A 316 -17.42 1.29 -2.57
C ILE A 316 -16.42 1.68 -1.48
N VAL A 317 -16.74 2.72 -0.71
CA VAL A 317 -15.87 3.20 0.39
C VAL A 317 -16.65 3.17 1.69
N ILE A 318 -16.10 2.47 2.69
CA ILE A 318 -16.60 2.42 4.07
C ILE A 318 -15.58 3.18 4.91
N ASN A 319 -15.99 4.28 5.54
CA ASN A 319 -15.16 5.05 6.47
C ASN A 319 -16.10 5.72 7.49
N CYS A 320 -16.23 5.11 8.66
CA CYS A 320 -17.24 5.43 9.66
C CYS A 320 -16.96 6.71 10.46
N SER A 321 -15.77 7.30 10.32
CA SER A 321 -15.35 8.43 11.16
C SER A 321 -14.88 9.65 10.37
N LYS A 322 -14.11 9.47 9.28
CA LYS A 322 -13.34 10.56 8.65
C LYS A 322 -13.44 10.59 7.12
N PHE A 323 -14.52 10.08 6.55
CA PHE A 323 -14.68 9.98 5.08
C PHE A 323 -14.37 11.28 4.33
N MET A 324 -14.95 12.41 4.74
CA MET A 324 -14.74 13.70 4.05
C MET A 324 -13.31 14.22 4.17
N GLN A 325 -12.64 13.96 5.30
CA GLN A 325 -11.25 14.37 5.52
C GLN A 325 -10.27 13.53 4.68
N ASP A 326 -10.54 12.23 4.59
CA ASP A 326 -9.67 11.25 3.95
C ASP A 326 -9.88 11.21 2.43
N TYR A 327 -11.14 11.09 2.00
CA TYR A 327 -11.53 10.87 0.61
C TYR A 327 -12.27 12.04 -0.02
N GLY A 328 -12.53 13.16 0.68
CA GLY A 328 -13.31 14.28 0.13
C GLY A 328 -12.86 14.74 -1.26
N HIS A 329 -11.55 14.76 -1.50
CA HIS A 329 -10.95 15.13 -2.78
C HIS A 329 -11.25 14.15 -3.95
N VAL A 330 -11.55 12.89 -3.65
CA VAL A 330 -11.88 11.82 -4.63
C VAL A 330 -13.24 11.18 -4.38
N ARG A 331 -14.09 11.77 -3.52
CA ARG A 331 -15.36 11.17 -3.08
C ARG A 331 -16.33 10.85 -4.22
N HIS A 332 -16.24 11.58 -5.33
CA HIS A 332 -17.04 11.34 -6.54
C HIS A 332 -16.55 10.14 -7.36
N ALA A 333 -15.44 9.51 -6.97
CA ALA A 333 -15.06 8.18 -7.43
C ALA A 333 -15.94 7.08 -6.82
N ALA A 334 -16.48 7.26 -5.63
CA ALA A 334 -17.24 6.22 -4.94
C ALA A 334 -18.68 6.15 -5.48
N ASP A 335 -19.08 4.95 -5.90
CA ASP A 335 -20.44 4.65 -6.32
C ASP A 335 -21.40 4.53 -5.12
N MET A 336 -20.89 4.08 -3.98
CA MET A 336 -21.56 4.01 -2.68
C MET A 336 -20.56 4.37 -1.58
N VAL A 337 -20.98 5.24 -0.68
CA VAL A 337 -20.22 5.66 0.49
C VAL A 337 -20.99 5.25 1.75
N ILE A 338 -20.28 4.69 2.72
CA ILE A 338 -20.82 4.28 4.02
C ILE A 338 -20.03 5.00 5.10
N THR A 339 -20.71 5.81 5.91
CA THR A 339 -20.08 6.72 6.87
C THR A 339 -20.43 6.44 8.32
N ASN A 340 -21.11 5.34 8.64
CA ASN A 340 -21.43 4.94 10.00
C ASN A 340 -21.41 3.41 10.14
N GLU A 341 -21.23 2.91 11.35
CA GLU A 341 -21.08 1.47 11.59
C GLU A 341 -22.37 0.68 11.35
N LYS A 342 -23.53 1.27 11.64
CA LYS A 342 -24.83 0.62 11.45
C LYS A 342 -25.02 0.25 9.97
N ASP A 343 -24.77 1.19 9.07
CA ASP A 343 -24.85 0.96 7.63
C ASP A 343 -23.74 0.03 7.14
N ALA A 344 -22.55 0.02 7.77
CA ALA A 344 -21.50 -0.94 7.47
C ALA A 344 -21.93 -2.38 7.84
N ARG A 345 -22.51 -2.58 9.03
CA ARG A 345 -23.07 -3.88 9.44
C ARG A 345 -24.17 -4.34 8.49
N ARG A 346 -25.08 -3.44 8.12
CA ARG A 346 -26.15 -3.72 7.13
C ARG A 346 -25.57 -4.07 5.76
N PHE A 347 -24.55 -3.36 5.31
CA PHE A 347 -23.85 -3.64 4.06
C PHE A 347 -23.29 -5.07 4.04
N PHE A 348 -22.58 -5.51 5.08
CA PHE A 348 -22.05 -6.88 5.13
C PHE A 348 -23.15 -7.94 5.13
N LYS A 349 -24.30 -7.68 5.78
CA LYS A 349 -25.47 -8.57 5.72
C LYS A 349 -26.07 -8.62 4.31
N GLN A 350 -26.23 -7.48 3.64
CA GLN A 350 -26.73 -7.37 2.26
C GLN A 350 -25.82 -8.06 1.24
N MET A 351 -24.50 -8.02 1.47
CA MET A 351 -23.51 -8.60 0.56
C MET A 351 -23.72 -10.10 0.31
N HIS A 352 -24.37 -10.85 1.22
CA HIS A 352 -24.75 -12.24 0.94
C HIS A 352 -25.69 -12.38 -0.26
N THR A 353 -26.69 -11.50 -0.36
CA THR A 353 -27.63 -11.47 -1.49
C THR A 353 -26.93 -11.05 -2.77
N VAL A 354 -26.04 -10.06 -2.69
CA VAL A 354 -25.24 -9.57 -3.82
C VAL A 354 -24.33 -10.66 -4.36
N ILE A 355 -23.57 -11.33 -3.50
CA ILE A 355 -22.66 -12.43 -3.87
C ILE A 355 -23.46 -13.58 -4.51
N LYS A 356 -24.62 -13.93 -3.95
CA LYS A 356 -25.49 -14.97 -4.53
C LYS A 356 -25.94 -14.59 -5.95
N ALA A 357 -26.51 -13.41 -6.14
CA ALA A 357 -27.01 -12.95 -7.44
C ALA A 357 -25.89 -12.89 -8.49
N ARG A 358 -24.71 -12.37 -8.12
CA ARG A 358 -23.53 -12.35 -8.99
C ARG A 358 -23.03 -13.75 -9.32
N GLY A 359 -23.04 -14.67 -8.35
CA GLY A 359 -22.70 -16.07 -8.56
C GLY A 359 -23.63 -16.78 -9.56
N GLU A 360 -24.94 -16.55 -9.44
CA GLU A 360 -25.95 -17.09 -10.36
C GLU A 360 -25.79 -16.52 -11.78
N TYR A 361 -25.50 -15.22 -11.91
CA TYR A 361 -25.18 -14.60 -13.20
C TYR A 361 -23.98 -15.24 -13.88
N LEU A 362 -22.89 -15.43 -13.13
CA LEU A 362 -21.67 -16.07 -13.66
C LEU A 362 -21.93 -17.54 -14.05
N ALA A 363 -22.64 -18.28 -13.20
CA ALA A 363 -23.01 -19.67 -13.46
C ALA A 363 -23.87 -19.82 -14.73
N ALA A 364 -24.84 -18.92 -14.95
CA ALA A 364 -25.66 -18.90 -16.15
C ALA A 364 -24.86 -18.69 -17.44
N LYS A 365 -23.66 -18.09 -17.34
CA LYS A 365 -22.71 -17.91 -18.45
C LYS A 365 -21.62 -18.98 -18.50
N GLY A 366 -21.68 -20.00 -17.65
CA GLY A 366 -20.66 -21.05 -17.56
C GLY A 366 -19.31 -20.57 -17.02
N LEU A 367 -19.30 -19.45 -16.29
CA LEU A 367 -18.09 -18.87 -15.69
C LEU A 367 -17.99 -19.29 -14.22
N ALA A 368 -16.87 -19.93 -13.85
CA ALA A 368 -16.60 -20.31 -12.45
C ALA A 368 -16.19 -19.11 -11.56
N LYS A 369 -15.74 -18.02 -12.18
CA LYS A 369 -15.31 -16.80 -11.52
C LYS A 369 -15.44 -15.60 -12.45
N TRP A 370 -15.43 -14.41 -11.87
CA TRP A 370 -15.37 -13.17 -12.64
C TRP A 370 -14.17 -13.14 -13.58
N ARG A 371 -14.38 -12.58 -14.77
CA ARG A 371 -13.33 -12.30 -15.77
C ARG A 371 -13.63 -10.97 -16.45
N PRO A 372 -12.60 -10.28 -16.99
CA PRO A 372 -12.80 -9.07 -17.79
C PRO A 372 -13.81 -9.33 -18.92
N GLY A 373 -14.74 -8.40 -19.18
CA GLY A 373 -15.76 -8.56 -20.22
C GLY A 373 -16.93 -9.50 -19.89
N CYS A 374 -17.03 -10.06 -18.66
CA CYS A 374 -18.12 -10.99 -18.34
C CYS A 374 -19.51 -10.32 -18.22
N GLY A 375 -19.56 -8.99 -18.13
CA GLY A 375 -20.76 -8.17 -18.01
C GLY A 375 -21.14 -7.76 -16.59
N LEU A 376 -20.35 -8.16 -15.58
CA LEU A 376 -20.41 -7.62 -14.23
C LEU A 376 -19.23 -6.67 -14.01
N ASN A 377 -19.46 -5.55 -13.32
CA ASN A 377 -18.35 -4.73 -12.84
C ASN A 377 -17.58 -5.48 -11.75
N PHE A 378 -16.27 -5.28 -11.67
CA PHE A 378 -15.49 -5.69 -10.52
C PHE A 378 -15.80 -4.79 -9.32
N LEU A 379 -15.99 -5.36 -8.13
CA LEU A 379 -16.26 -4.57 -6.92
C LEU A 379 -14.94 -4.26 -6.20
N LEU A 380 -14.52 -3.00 -6.23
CA LEU A 380 -13.43 -2.50 -5.41
C LEU A 380 -14.02 -1.92 -4.11
N ILE A 381 -13.75 -2.56 -2.97
CA ILE A 381 -14.26 -2.13 -1.67
C ILE A 381 -13.09 -1.71 -0.79
N ILE A 382 -13.10 -0.46 -0.34
CA ILE A 382 -12.13 0.09 0.60
C ILE A 382 -12.82 0.31 1.94
N GLY A 383 -12.40 -0.43 2.96
CA GLY A 383 -12.80 -0.22 4.34
C GLY A 383 -11.69 0.46 5.12
N GLU A 384 -11.87 1.74 5.45
CA GLU A 384 -10.98 2.48 6.36
C GLU A 384 -11.37 2.29 7.81
N GLU A 385 -10.36 2.22 8.66
CA GLU A 385 -10.48 1.95 10.09
C GLU A 385 -11.35 0.72 10.36
N ALA A 386 -10.86 -0.43 9.87
CA ALA A 386 -11.58 -1.68 9.95
C ALA A 386 -11.94 -2.10 11.38
N ALA A 387 -11.26 -1.57 12.41
CA ALA A 387 -11.64 -1.77 13.81
C ALA A 387 -13.12 -1.44 14.09
N ASP A 388 -13.68 -0.43 13.41
CA ASP A 388 -15.04 0.07 13.63
C ASP A 388 -16.12 -0.93 13.13
N PHE A 389 -15.78 -1.84 12.22
CA PHE A 389 -16.78 -2.70 11.56
C PHE A 389 -16.34 -4.14 11.29
N ALA A 390 -15.08 -4.50 11.52
CA ALA A 390 -14.53 -5.84 11.28
C ALA A 390 -14.92 -6.85 12.36
N ASP A 391 -15.96 -6.57 13.12
CA ASP A 391 -16.59 -7.47 14.07
C ASP A 391 -17.74 -8.27 13.41
N GLY A 392 -17.97 -9.48 13.92
CA GLY A 392 -19.12 -10.31 13.57
C GLY A 392 -18.95 -11.25 12.38
N GLU A 393 -19.89 -12.20 12.28
CA GLU A 393 -19.82 -13.30 11.31
C GLU A 393 -20.00 -12.84 9.85
N ALA A 394 -20.81 -11.79 9.63
CA ALA A 394 -21.18 -11.31 8.30
C ALA A 394 -19.94 -10.84 7.52
N TYR A 395 -19.09 -10.02 8.13
CA TYR A 395 -17.85 -9.52 7.54
C TYR A 395 -16.93 -10.67 7.11
N GLY A 396 -16.63 -11.61 8.02
CA GLY A 396 -15.80 -12.77 7.72
C GLY A 396 -16.38 -13.66 6.60
N LYS A 397 -17.70 -13.82 6.54
CA LYS A 397 -18.37 -14.59 5.49
C LYS A 397 -18.32 -13.88 4.12
N VAL A 398 -18.39 -12.55 4.08
CA VAL A 398 -18.19 -11.78 2.85
C VAL A 398 -16.78 -12.02 2.30
N LEU A 399 -15.73 -11.87 3.13
CA LEU A 399 -14.35 -12.08 2.71
C LEU A 399 -14.07 -13.51 2.17
N ARG A 400 -14.76 -14.51 2.71
CA ARG A 400 -14.67 -15.90 2.21
C ARG A 400 -15.28 -16.10 0.82
N THR A 401 -16.34 -15.36 0.49
CA THR A 401 -17.22 -15.69 -0.64
C THR A 401 -17.18 -14.67 -1.77
N LEU A 402 -16.73 -13.43 -1.51
CA LEU A 402 -16.71 -12.35 -2.49
C LEU A 402 -15.75 -12.62 -3.67
N ARG A 403 -14.59 -13.23 -3.41
CA ARG A 403 -13.48 -13.41 -4.37
C ARG A 403 -13.91 -14.01 -5.70
N SER A 404 -14.65 -15.12 -5.69
CA SER A 404 -15.08 -15.81 -6.92
C SER A 404 -16.12 -15.00 -7.70
N THR A 405 -16.88 -14.14 -7.03
CA THR A 405 -17.91 -13.30 -7.65
C THR A 405 -17.39 -11.95 -8.16
N GLY A 406 -16.07 -11.74 -8.14
CA GLY A 406 -15.44 -10.56 -8.72
C GLY A 406 -15.49 -9.33 -7.82
N GLY A 407 -15.04 -9.45 -6.58
CA GLY A 407 -14.81 -8.32 -5.71
C GLY A 407 -13.54 -8.46 -4.89
N TRP A 408 -12.88 -7.34 -4.62
CA TRP A 408 -11.70 -7.21 -3.79
C TRP A 408 -12.01 -6.26 -2.63
N PHE A 409 -11.57 -6.63 -1.43
CA PHE A 409 -11.76 -5.87 -0.21
C PHE A 409 -10.39 -5.51 0.36
N LEU A 410 -10.21 -4.22 0.69
CA LEU A 410 -9.09 -3.72 1.48
C LEU A 410 -9.57 -3.31 2.86
N SER A 411 -8.97 -3.89 3.89
CA SER A 411 -9.21 -3.53 5.28
C SER A 411 -8.02 -2.72 5.80
N SER A 412 -8.18 -1.40 5.85
CA SER A 412 -7.18 -0.47 6.38
C SER A 412 -7.37 -0.33 7.88
N ILE A 413 -6.31 -0.53 8.66
CA ILE A 413 -6.37 -0.56 10.12
C ILE A 413 -5.08 0.00 10.73
N GLN A 414 -5.10 0.53 11.94
CA GLN A 414 -3.86 0.93 12.62
C GLN A 414 -3.04 -0.28 13.09
N ARG A 415 -3.74 -1.28 13.66
CA ARG A 415 -3.15 -2.47 14.26
C ARG A 415 -4.07 -3.67 14.04
N ALA A 416 -3.61 -4.68 13.30
CA ALA A 416 -4.41 -5.87 12.98
C ALA A 416 -4.33 -6.98 14.07
N THR A 417 -4.32 -6.58 15.34
CA THR A 417 -4.33 -7.52 16.47
C THR A 417 -5.70 -8.20 16.61
N HIS A 418 -5.74 -9.29 17.39
CA HIS A 418 -6.93 -10.14 17.52
C HIS A 418 -8.15 -9.43 18.13
N ASP A 419 -7.93 -8.36 18.89
CA ASP A 419 -8.96 -7.52 19.52
C ASP A 419 -9.58 -6.52 18.53
N GLN A 420 -8.86 -6.16 17.46
CA GLN A 420 -9.33 -5.20 16.45
C GLN A 420 -9.78 -5.87 15.16
N MET A 421 -9.30 -7.09 14.91
CA MET A 421 -9.71 -7.92 13.79
C MET A 421 -9.58 -9.39 14.16
N ASP A 422 -10.71 -10.08 14.07
CA ASP A 422 -10.80 -11.52 14.31
C ASP A 422 -9.78 -12.29 13.49
N THR A 423 -9.12 -13.28 14.11
CA THR A 423 -8.12 -14.13 13.43
C THR A 423 -8.72 -14.84 12.21
N THR A 424 -9.99 -15.24 12.29
CA THR A 424 -10.73 -15.83 11.16
C THR A 424 -10.90 -14.83 10.02
N ALA A 425 -11.26 -13.58 10.31
CA ALA A 425 -11.39 -12.55 9.29
C ALA A 425 -10.03 -12.21 8.67
N ARG A 426 -8.98 -12.08 9.49
CA ARG A 426 -7.59 -11.85 9.04
C ARG A 426 -7.07 -12.97 8.15
N SER A 427 -7.38 -14.24 8.46
CA SER A 427 -7.01 -15.38 7.60
C SER A 427 -7.64 -15.33 6.19
N ASN A 428 -8.71 -14.54 6.02
CA ASN A 428 -9.32 -14.28 4.73
C ASN A 428 -8.74 -13.06 4.00
N HIS A 429 -7.58 -12.58 4.42
CA HIS A 429 -6.76 -11.60 3.70
C HIS A 429 -5.38 -12.20 3.39
N PRO A 430 -5.24 -12.93 2.28
CA PRO A 430 -3.96 -13.52 1.90
C PRO A 430 -2.93 -12.48 1.45
N ALA A 431 -3.37 -11.25 1.13
CA ALA A 431 -2.49 -10.14 0.78
C ALA A 431 -2.35 -9.14 1.93
N GLY A 432 -1.24 -8.42 1.92
CA GLY A 432 -0.92 -7.45 2.97
C GLY A 432 -0.10 -6.28 2.45
N MET A 433 -0.39 -5.09 3.00
CA MET A 433 0.40 -3.87 2.83
C MET A 433 0.80 -3.35 4.21
N ALA A 434 2.05 -3.55 4.59
CA ALA A 434 2.58 -3.08 5.86
C ALA A 434 3.33 -1.76 5.67
N TYR A 435 2.66 -0.67 5.97
CA TYR A 435 3.23 0.67 6.07
C TYR A 435 4.02 0.82 7.39
N GLY A 436 4.52 2.02 7.68
CA GLY A 436 5.30 2.25 8.90
C GLY A 436 4.54 1.92 10.19
N LEU A 437 5.09 1.00 10.98
CA LEU A 437 4.61 0.54 12.28
C LEU A 437 5.46 1.11 13.41
N SER A 438 4.87 1.26 14.61
CA SER A 438 5.61 1.61 15.83
C SER A 438 6.61 0.52 16.20
N ASP A 439 6.16 -0.74 16.17
CA ASP A 439 6.99 -1.93 16.23
C ASP A 439 6.92 -2.67 14.89
N GLY A 440 8.06 -2.82 14.23
CA GLY A 440 8.14 -3.52 12.95
C GLY A 440 7.78 -5.00 13.04
N ALA A 441 7.86 -5.62 14.23
CA ALA A 441 7.47 -7.02 14.43
C ALA A 441 5.96 -7.25 14.23
N GLU A 442 5.14 -6.21 14.39
CA GLU A 442 3.69 -6.30 14.13
C GLU A 442 3.34 -6.53 12.66
N ALA A 443 4.32 -6.43 11.75
CA ALA A 443 4.12 -6.78 10.36
C ALA A 443 3.72 -8.26 10.17
N GLN A 444 4.04 -9.14 11.13
CA GLN A 444 3.62 -10.55 11.13
C GLN A 444 2.10 -10.76 11.11
N TYR A 445 1.31 -9.74 11.49
CA TYR A 445 -0.15 -9.84 11.44
C TYR A 445 -0.69 -9.64 10.01
N VAL A 446 0.09 -9.07 9.11
CA VAL A 446 -0.39 -8.62 7.79
C VAL A 446 0.43 -9.19 6.65
N LEU A 447 1.74 -9.32 6.83
CA LEU A 447 2.62 -9.94 5.85
C LEU A 447 2.70 -11.45 6.08
N PRO A 448 2.84 -12.24 5.01
CA PRO A 448 3.06 -13.67 5.13
C PRO A 448 4.43 -13.98 5.77
N PRO A 449 4.60 -15.13 6.44
CA PRO A 449 5.83 -15.49 7.14
C PRO A 449 7.08 -15.38 6.26
N GLU A 450 6.98 -15.74 4.99
CA GLU A 450 8.06 -15.71 4.01
C GLU A 450 8.63 -14.29 3.85
N ALA A 451 7.77 -13.26 3.91
CA ALA A 451 8.21 -11.87 3.84
C ALA A 451 8.93 -11.44 5.14
N ILE A 452 8.45 -11.90 6.29
CA ILE A 452 9.05 -11.62 7.60
C ILE A 452 10.42 -12.30 7.71
N ASP A 453 10.49 -13.58 7.35
CA ASP A 453 11.71 -14.37 7.34
C ASP A 453 12.74 -13.77 6.37
N ALA A 454 12.30 -13.27 5.21
CA ALA A 454 13.12 -12.53 4.26
C ALA A 454 13.65 -11.16 4.78
N GLY A 455 13.13 -10.68 5.91
CA GLY A 455 13.61 -9.50 6.61
C GLY A 455 12.74 -8.25 6.46
N ALA A 456 11.47 -8.39 6.06
CA ALA A 456 10.53 -7.27 6.05
C ALA A 456 10.32 -6.74 7.48
N PHE A 457 10.71 -5.48 7.72
CA PHE A 457 10.61 -4.86 9.06
C PHE A 457 10.25 -3.37 8.97
N PRO A 458 8.95 -3.02 8.98
CA PRO A 458 8.47 -1.65 8.80
C PRO A 458 8.51 -0.77 10.07
N GLY A 459 9.51 -0.92 10.95
CA GLY A 459 9.64 -0.20 12.22
C GLY A 459 9.99 1.30 12.14
N TRP A 460 9.52 2.00 11.10
CA TRP A 460 9.79 3.42 10.87
C TRP A 460 8.62 4.34 11.25
N ALA A 461 7.48 3.81 11.69
CA ALA A 461 6.29 4.59 12.05
C ALA A 461 5.95 5.66 10.98
N ASN A 462 5.56 6.86 11.39
CA ASN A 462 5.26 7.98 10.49
C ASN A 462 6.50 8.71 9.94
N ARG A 463 7.73 8.31 10.28
CA ARG A 463 8.96 8.99 9.85
C ARG A 463 9.25 8.84 8.35
N LYS A 464 8.64 7.84 7.71
CA LYS A 464 8.76 7.58 6.27
C LYS A 464 7.37 7.38 5.63
N PRO A 465 6.59 8.46 5.43
CA PRO A 465 5.26 8.35 4.84
C PRO A 465 5.27 7.73 3.44
N GLY A 466 4.36 6.80 3.21
CA GLY A 466 4.17 6.07 1.96
C GLY A 466 5.10 4.87 1.79
N TYR A 467 6.08 4.65 2.69
CA TYR A 467 6.92 3.45 2.63
C TYR A 467 6.13 2.23 3.10
N LEU A 468 6.28 1.12 2.39
CA LEU A 468 5.62 -0.13 2.70
C LEU A 468 6.40 -1.35 2.22
N TYR A 469 6.08 -2.50 2.82
CA TYR A 469 6.21 -3.81 2.21
C TYR A 469 4.83 -4.25 1.72
N ALA A 470 4.78 -4.96 0.59
CA ALA A 470 3.53 -5.45 0.02
C ALA A 470 3.70 -6.90 -0.44
N ALA A 471 2.73 -7.74 -0.08
CA ALA A 471 2.68 -9.16 -0.40
C ALA A 471 1.30 -9.56 -0.94
N GLY A 472 1.27 -10.60 -1.77
CA GLY A 472 0.08 -10.97 -2.55
C GLY A 472 -0.23 -9.98 -3.67
N MET A 473 -1.48 -9.91 -4.10
CA MET A 473 -1.96 -9.12 -5.24
C MET A 473 -1.14 -9.35 -6.52
N GLY A 474 -0.70 -10.59 -6.75
CA GLY A 474 0.17 -10.98 -7.88
C GLY A 474 1.62 -10.48 -7.82
N ILE A 475 2.04 -9.87 -6.71
CA ILE A 475 3.44 -9.50 -6.46
C ILE A 475 4.26 -10.78 -6.29
N ALA A 476 5.37 -10.90 -7.03
CA ALA A 476 6.27 -12.04 -6.91
C ALA A 476 6.89 -12.12 -5.50
N GLU A 477 7.02 -13.34 -4.97
CA GLU A 477 7.46 -13.59 -3.58
C GLU A 477 8.85 -12.99 -3.28
N ASP A 478 9.75 -13.00 -4.27
CA ASP A 478 11.09 -12.42 -4.17
C ASP A 478 11.10 -10.88 -4.02
N ARG A 479 9.91 -10.26 -4.10
CA ARG A 479 9.66 -8.83 -3.91
C ARG A 479 8.98 -8.50 -2.58
N TRP A 480 8.45 -9.48 -1.83
CA TRP A 480 7.65 -9.21 -0.63
C TRP A 480 8.45 -8.51 0.49
N ALA A 481 9.74 -8.79 0.59
CA ALA A 481 10.67 -8.10 1.48
C ALA A 481 11.47 -6.97 0.80
N VAL A 482 11.05 -6.51 -0.38
CA VAL A 482 11.67 -5.35 -1.04
C VAL A 482 10.88 -4.11 -0.68
N THR A 483 11.54 -3.14 -0.05
CA THR A 483 10.91 -1.89 0.37
C THR A 483 10.38 -1.13 -0.86
N ALA A 484 9.13 -0.71 -0.79
CA ALA A 484 8.51 0.18 -1.76
C ALA A 484 8.09 1.50 -1.12
N ARG A 485 7.77 2.48 -1.95
CA ARG A 485 7.06 3.69 -1.56
C ARG A 485 5.95 3.99 -2.56
N THR A 486 4.76 4.29 -2.06
CA THR A 486 3.65 4.81 -2.88
C THR A 486 4.06 6.11 -3.57
N TYR A 487 3.43 6.44 -4.69
CA TYR A 487 3.64 7.75 -5.31
C TYR A 487 3.17 8.89 -4.39
N ASN A 488 3.81 10.04 -4.53
CA ASN A 488 3.35 11.31 -3.96
C ASN A 488 2.31 11.89 -4.92
N ALA A 489 1.04 11.87 -4.53
CA ALA A 489 -0.05 12.48 -5.28
C ALA A 489 -0.67 13.62 -4.45
N ASP A 490 -0.81 14.80 -5.04
CA ASP A 490 -1.57 15.88 -4.43
C ASP A 490 -3.07 15.70 -4.69
N ARG A 491 -3.87 16.18 -3.74
CA ARG A 491 -5.34 16.03 -3.75
C ARG A 491 -5.99 16.61 -5.03
N PRO A 492 -5.64 17.83 -5.50
CA PRO A 492 -6.16 18.37 -6.76
C PRO A 492 -5.85 17.50 -7.98
N THR A 493 -4.64 16.95 -8.09
CA THR A 493 -4.27 16.07 -9.21
C THR A 493 -5.09 14.79 -9.23
N LEU A 494 -5.29 14.15 -8.07
CA LEU A 494 -6.17 12.98 -7.97
C LEU A 494 -7.62 13.33 -8.32
N ALA A 495 -8.13 14.44 -7.79
CA ALA A 495 -9.48 14.92 -8.08
C ALA A 495 -9.71 15.17 -9.58
N ALA A 496 -8.74 15.80 -10.26
CA ALA A 496 -8.79 16.06 -11.69
C ALA A 496 -8.80 14.75 -12.51
N ALA A 497 -7.99 13.77 -12.11
CA ALA A 497 -7.96 12.45 -12.76
C ALA A 497 -9.29 11.71 -12.59
N VAL A 498 -9.88 11.70 -11.38
CA VAL A 498 -11.21 11.12 -11.14
C VAL A 498 -12.27 11.81 -12.00
N THR A 499 -12.30 13.15 -12.00
CA THR A 499 -13.25 13.93 -12.82
C THR A 499 -13.12 13.61 -14.31
N ALA A 500 -11.90 13.46 -14.83
CA ALA A 500 -11.69 13.03 -16.21
C ALA A 500 -12.22 11.59 -16.42
N GLY A 501 -11.98 10.70 -15.46
CA GLY A 501 -12.43 9.31 -15.46
C GLY A 501 -13.95 9.15 -15.49
N MET A 502 -14.71 10.07 -14.89
CA MET A 502 -16.19 10.01 -14.86
C MET A 502 -16.84 9.91 -16.25
N ASN A 503 -16.17 10.38 -17.31
CA ASN A 503 -16.68 10.29 -18.69
C ASN A 503 -16.48 8.90 -19.33
N VAL A 504 -15.62 8.05 -18.77
CA VAL A 504 -15.30 6.73 -19.33
C VAL A 504 -15.77 5.59 -18.44
N ARG A 505 -16.06 5.82 -17.17
CA ARG A 505 -16.50 4.76 -16.25
C ARG A 505 -17.82 4.12 -16.68
N THR A 506 -17.93 2.82 -16.43
CA THR A 506 -19.20 2.09 -16.51
C THR A 506 -19.96 2.25 -15.18
N PRO A 507 -21.27 2.53 -15.20
CA PRO A 507 -22.08 2.49 -13.99
C PRO A 507 -22.13 1.06 -13.42
N MET A 508 -22.51 0.92 -12.14
CA MET A 508 -22.77 -0.37 -11.50
C MET A 508 -23.67 -1.24 -12.38
N ASP A 509 -23.33 -2.52 -12.53
CA ASP A 509 -24.15 -3.45 -13.30
C ASP A 509 -25.52 -3.69 -12.65
N ALA A 510 -26.54 -3.91 -13.49
CA ALA A 510 -27.93 -4.04 -13.03
C ALA A 510 -28.11 -5.18 -12.02
N THR A 511 -27.48 -6.34 -12.27
CA THR A 511 -27.55 -7.49 -11.36
C THR A 511 -27.07 -7.14 -9.95
N THR A 512 -25.98 -6.39 -9.85
CA THR A 512 -25.44 -5.97 -8.56
C THR A 512 -26.25 -4.85 -7.92
N ALA A 513 -26.65 -3.85 -8.70
CA ALA A 513 -27.48 -2.75 -8.23
C ALA A 513 -28.84 -3.23 -7.68
N GLU A 514 -29.52 -4.11 -8.41
CA GLU A 514 -30.79 -4.73 -7.99
C GLU A 514 -30.60 -5.60 -6.74
N ALA A 515 -29.50 -6.37 -6.67
CA ALA A 515 -29.22 -7.21 -5.51
C ALA A 515 -28.86 -6.41 -4.24
N PHE A 516 -28.34 -5.19 -4.38
CA PHE A 516 -28.20 -4.26 -3.25
C PHE A 516 -29.55 -3.63 -2.82
N GLY A 517 -30.52 -3.56 -3.73
CA GLY A 517 -31.88 -3.08 -3.44
C GLY A 517 -31.89 -1.67 -2.86
N ALA A 518 -32.60 -1.50 -1.74
CA ALA A 518 -32.76 -0.21 -1.08
C ALA A 518 -31.42 0.41 -0.64
N LEU A 519 -30.42 -0.40 -0.29
CA LEU A 519 -29.09 0.11 0.06
C LEU A 519 -28.43 0.81 -1.14
N TRP A 520 -28.72 0.38 -2.37
CA TRP A 520 -28.24 1.05 -3.58
C TRP A 520 -29.12 2.24 -3.97
N THR A 521 -30.43 2.12 -3.86
CA THR A 521 -31.38 3.20 -4.20
C THR A 521 -31.27 4.38 -3.24
N ASN A 522 -30.98 4.14 -1.96
CA ASN A 522 -30.84 5.19 -0.93
C ASN A 522 -29.37 5.49 -0.61
N ARG A 523 -28.44 5.01 -1.43
CA ARG A 523 -27.00 5.14 -1.17
C ARG A 523 -26.56 6.60 -1.09
N THR A 524 -25.55 6.84 -0.27
CA THR A 524 -24.77 8.07 -0.35
C THR A 524 -23.76 8.00 -1.49
N PHE A 525 -23.74 9.04 -2.32
CA PHE A 525 -22.71 9.26 -3.34
C PHE A 525 -22.50 10.76 -3.58
N TYR A 526 -21.45 11.10 -4.32
CA TYR A 526 -21.08 12.47 -4.63
C TYR A 526 -20.76 12.61 -6.12
N THR A 527 -20.99 13.78 -6.70
CA THR A 527 -20.72 14.03 -8.14
C THR A 527 -19.53 14.96 -8.37
N THR A 528 -19.03 15.62 -7.32
CA THR A 528 -17.92 16.57 -7.39
C THR A 528 -16.89 16.30 -6.30
N PRO A 529 -15.61 16.67 -6.51
CA PRO A 529 -14.61 16.63 -5.44
C PRO A 529 -14.94 17.66 -4.34
N LEU A 530 -14.25 17.53 -3.21
CA LEU A 530 -14.14 18.56 -2.17
C LEU A 530 -12.66 18.93 -2.02
N LEU A 531 -12.29 20.14 -2.45
CA LEU A 531 -10.91 20.65 -2.37
C LEU A 531 -10.80 21.81 -1.38
N GLU A 532 -9.57 22.08 -0.94
CA GLU A 532 -9.27 23.19 -0.04
C GLU A 532 -9.56 24.53 -0.74
N GLY A 533 -10.33 25.41 -0.08
CA GLY A 533 -10.66 26.74 -0.60
C GLY A 533 -11.88 26.80 -1.53
N ASP A 534 -12.60 25.69 -1.74
CA ASP A 534 -13.90 25.72 -2.42
C ASP A 534 -14.88 26.56 -1.60
N ALA A 535 -15.23 27.75 -2.13
CA ALA A 535 -16.19 28.67 -1.54
C ALA A 535 -17.59 28.05 -1.66
N ASP A 536 -18.24 27.87 -0.52
CA ASP A 536 -19.51 27.18 -0.33
C ASP A 536 -19.40 25.66 -0.46
N GLY A 537 -19.66 24.96 0.65
CA GLY A 537 -19.91 23.52 0.72
C GLY A 537 -21.14 23.05 -0.08
N THR A 538 -21.45 23.68 -1.22
CA THR A 538 -22.52 23.31 -2.16
C THR A 538 -22.34 21.90 -2.73
N GLY A 539 -21.10 21.39 -2.76
CA GLY A 539 -20.83 19.98 -3.00
C GLY A 539 -20.82 19.12 -1.74
N ALA A 540 -20.73 19.67 -0.53
CA ALA A 540 -20.47 18.95 0.72
C ALA A 540 -21.62 18.02 1.15
N PHE A 541 -22.83 18.25 0.65
CA PHE A 541 -23.99 17.47 1.04
C PHE A 541 -24.08 16.17 0.24
N PRO A 542 -24.25 15.01 0.92
CA PRO A 542 -24.47 13.74 0.24
C PRO A 542 -25.69 13.82 -0.68
N GLN A 543 -25.56 13.32 -1.91
CA GLN A 543 -26.74 13.18 -2.78
C GLN A 543 -27.45 11.87 -2.46
N GLN A 544 -28.76 11.96 -2.19
CA GLN A 544 -29.69 10.83 -2.28
C GLN A 544 -30.37 10.87 -3.66
N PRO A 545 -30.61 9.73 -4.32
CA PRO A 545 -31.48 9.68 -5.49
C PRO A 545 -32.85 10.27 -5.14
N ALA A 546 -33.39 11.12 -6.02
CA ALA A 546 -34.63 11.84 -5.75
C ALA A 546 -35.77 10.87 -5.43
N ALA A 547 -36.25 10.88 -4.19
CA ALA A 547 -37.52 10.26 -3.84
C ALA A 547 -38.65 10.93 -4.64
N PRO A 548 -39.67 10.20 -5.12
CA PRO A 548 -40.87 10.84 -5.63
C PRO A 548 -41.44 11.75 -4.54
N ALA A 549 -41.66 13.02 -4.86
CA ALA A 549 -42.02 14.06 -3.90
C ALA A 549 -43.23 13.64 -3.05
N ALA A 550 -42.99 13.40 -1.75
CA ALA A 550 -44.06 13.29 -0.78
C ALA A 550 -44.71 14.69 -0.60
N PRO A 551 -46.04 14.78 -0.47
CA PRO A 551 -46.70 16.06 -0.22
C PRO A 551 -46.23 16.63 1.13
N ALA A 552 -45.92 17.93 1.11
CA ALA A 552 -45.37 18.66 2.25
C ALA A 552 -46.26 18.52 3.50
N GLY A 553 -45.68 17.95 4.57
CA GLY A 553 -46.20 18.07 5.93
C GLY A 553 -45.66 19.35 6.59
N ASP A 554 -46.51 19.99 7.38
CA ASP A 554 -46.23 21.25 8.07
C ASP A 554 -45.01 21.19 9.04
N PRO A 555 -44.35 22.32 9.31
CA PRO A 555 -43.08 22.36 10.02
C PRO A 555 -43.24 22.08 11.51
N ALA A 556 -42.50 21.09 12.01
CA ALA A 556 -42.25 20.93 13.44
C ALA A 556 -41.11 21.86 13.87
N SER A 557 -41.31 22.50 15.02
CA SER A 557 -40.54 23.59 15.62
C SER A 557 -39.08 23.25 15.93
N GLU A 558 -38.23 24.27 15.77
CA GLU A 558 -36.84 24.39 16.23
C GLU A 558 -36.69 23.98 17.70
N TYR A 559 -35.73 23.09 17.95
CA TYR A 559 -35.00 23.04 19.21
C TYR A 559 -33.53 23.28 18.88
N ASP A 560 -32.99 24.36 19.45
CA ASP A 560 -31.58 24.69 19.47
C ASP A 560 -30.79 23.55 20.12
N ALA A 561 -29.78 23.06 19.42
CA ALA A 561 -28.73 22.20 19.96
C ALA A 561 -27.42 22.98 19.91
N ASP A 562 -27.19 23.81 20.92
CA ASP A 562 -25.84 24.17 21.34
C ASP A 562 -25.41 23.11 22.36
N ASP A 563 -24.48 22.23 21.99
CA ASP A 563 -23.59 21.60 22.96
C ASP A 563 -22.24 21.35 22.27
N GLU A 564 -21.23 22.01 22.83
CA GLU A 564 -19.81 21.92 22.48
C GLU A 564 -19.29 20.52 22.81
N TYR A 565 -18.57 19.91 21.87
CA TYR A 565 -17.81 18.68 22.11
C TYR A 565 -16.54 19.01 22.89
N GLU A 566 -16.48 18.66 24.17
CA GLU A 566 -15.21 18.51 24.89
C GLU A 566 -14.69 17.08 24.73
N GLU A 567 -13.37 16.99 24.50
CA GLU A 567 -12.61 15.77 24.24
C GLU A 567 -12.54 14.87 25.49
N ASP A 568 -12.75 13.55 25.30
CA ASP A 568 -12.58 12.53 26.33
C ASP A 568 -11.12 12.48 26.83
N GLU A 569 -10.86 12.97 28.04
CA GLU A 569 -9.73 12.56 28.88
C GLU A 569 -10.19 11.54 29.94
N ASP A 570 -9.33 10.56 30.20
CA ASP A 570 -9.50 9.40 31.08
C ASP A 570 -10.27 9.69 32.40
N VAL A 571 -11.47 9.10 32.56
CA VAL A 571 -12.25 9.19 33.81
C VAL A 571 -11.72 8.17 34.84
N GLU A 572 -10.91 8.65 35.78
CA GLU A 572 -10.74 7.98 37.07
C GLU A 572 -12.05 8.08 37.87
N ILE A 573 -12.69 6.95 38.13
CA ILE A 573 -13.92 6.85 38.93
C ILE A 573 -13.61 7.29 40.37
N ASP A 574 -14.21 8.38 40.83
CA ASP A 574 -14.09 8.88 42.20
C ASP A 574 -14.87 7.96 43.17
N PRO A 575 -14.20 7.18 44.03
CA PRO A 575 -14.85 6.25 44.93
C PRO A 575 -15.72 6.93 46.00
N ASP A 576 -15.52 8.22 46.28
CA ASP A 576 -16.31 8.95 47.27
C ASP A 576 -17.69 9.34 46.72
N LEU A 577 -17.82 9.50 45.39
CA LEU A 577 -19.10 9.78 44.74
C LEU A 577 -20.01 8.54 44.73
N LEU A 578 -19.43 7.37 44.40
CA LEU A 578 -20.13 6.09 44.44
C LEU A 578 -20.62 5.73 45.84
N ALA A 579 -19.81 5.99 46.87
CA ALA A 579 -20.22 5.74 48.25
C ALA A 579 -21.45 6.56 48.64
N LYS A 580 -21.53 7.80 48.16
CA LYS A 580 -22.64 8.71 48.45
C LYS A 580 -23.93 8.33 47.72
N GLU A 581 -23.84 7.93 46.46
CA GLU A 581 -25.00 7.41 45.71
C GLU A 581 -25.56 6.13 46.34
N THR A 582 -24.68 5.27 46.87
CA THR A 582 -25.11 4.04 47.55
C THR A 582 -25.83 4.35 48.87
N GLU A 583 -25.39 5.38 49.61
CA GLU A 583 -26.01 5.81 50.86
C GLU A 583 -27.40 6.44 50.62
N ASP A 584 -27.54 7.22 49.54
CA ASP A 584 -28.82 7.83 49.15
C ASP A 584 -29.85 6.76 48.71
N LEU A 585 -29.41 5.71 48.01
CA LEU A 585 -30.26 4.57 47.62
C LEU A 585 -30.72 3.74 48.83
N ASP A 586 -29.85 3.51 49.81
CA ASP A 586 -30.21 2.78 51.03
C ASP A 586 -31.23 3.56 51.89
N GLU A 587 -31.13 4.89 51.93
CA GLU A 587 -32.09 5.76 52.61
C GLU A 587 -33.46 5.77 51.91
N GLU A 588 -33.49 5.78 50.57
CA GLU A 588 -34.72 5.62 49.80
C GLU A 588 -35.38 4.25 50.01
N LEU A 589 -34.59 3.18 49.99
CA LEU A 589 -35.08 1.83 50.22
C LEU A 589 -35.66 1.67 51.64
N ARG A 590 -35.03 2.30 52.65
CA ARG A 590 -35.53 2.28 54.03
C ARG A 590 -36.87 3.02 54.16
N LYS A 591 -37.06 4.14 53.46
CA LYS A 591 -38.36 4.85 53.41
C LYS A 591 -39.46 4.04 52.73
N ILE A 592 -39.13 3.27 51.69
CA ILE A 592 -40.09 2.39 51.02
C ILE A 592 -40.48 1.23 51.94
N LEU A 593 -39.54 0.66 52.69
CA LEU A 593 -39.79 -0.45 53.60
C LEU A 593 -40.53 -0.03 54.89
N GLU A 594 -40.34 1.21 55.37
CA GLU A 594 -41.13 1.75 56.49
C GLU A 594 -42.60 2.07 56.11
N ALA A 595 -42.93 2.09 54.82
CA ALA A 595 -44.29 2.29 54.31
C ALA A 595 -45.10 0.99 54.12
N ASP A 596 -44.53 -0.16 54.49
CA ASP A 596 -45.22 -1.46 54.46
C ASP A 596 -46.27 -1.52 55.61
N PRO A 597 -47.56 -1.75 55.34
CA PRO A 597 -48.58 -1.80 56.40
C PRO A 597 -48.32 -2.93 57.40
N GLU A 598 -48.63 -2.68 58.69
CA GLU A 598 -48.29 -3.59 59.78
C GLU A 598 -48.75 -5.06 59.56
N PRO A 599 -47.96 -6.05 60.04
CA PRO A 599 -48.29 -7.47 59.90
C PRO A 599 -49.68 -7.79 60.46
N GLY A 600 -50.59 -8.21 59.58
CA GLY A 600 -52.00 -8.52 59.89
C GLY A 600 -53.02 -7.73 59.06
N ALA A 601 -52.59 -6.68 58.33
CA ALA A 601 -53.47 -5.89 57.47
C ALA A 601 -54.12 -6.69 56.33
N TYR A 602 -53.60 -7.87 55.98
CA TYR A 602 -54.12 -8.71 54.89
C TYR A 602 -54.76 -10.02 55.34
N ASP A 603 -54.88 -10.26 56.65
CA ASP A 603 -55.46 -11.50 57.19
C ASP A 603 -56.95 -11.69 56.84
N HIS A 604 -57.61 -10.64 56.34
CA HIS A 604 -58.99 -10.66 55.86
C HIS A 604 -59.13 -11.06 54.39
N LEU A 605 -58.03 -11.16 53.64
CA LEU A 605 -58.03 -11.61 52.23
C LEU A 605 -57.83 -13.13 52.20
N SER A 606 -58.93 -13.87 52.05
CA SER A 606 -58.92 -15.31 51.80
C SER A 606 -59.11 -15.58 50.31
N VAL A 607 -58.46 -16.62 49.79
CA VAL A 607 -58.68 -17.14 48.42
C VAL A 607 -60.14 -17.62 48.23
N GLU A 608 -60.84 -17.88 49.33
CA GLU A 608 -62.25 -18.30 49.35
C GLU A 608 -63.23 -17.13 49.43
N THR A 609 -62.76 -15.88 49.56
CA THR A 609 -63.62 -14.70 49.55
C THR A 609 -64.11 -14.44 48.13
N GLU A 610 -65.39 -14.68 47.89
CA GLU A 610 -66.05 -14.44 46.60
C GLU A 610 -66.08 -12.93 46.31
N ILE A 611 -65.32 -12.51 45.29
CA ILE A 611 -65.27 -11.12 44.85
C ILE A 611 -66.57 -10.84 44.07
N GLU A 612 -67.33 -9.82 44.49
CA GLU A 612 -68.52 -9.40 43.73
C GLU A 612 -68.12 -9.09 42.28
N ALA A 613 -68.92 -9.60 41.33
CA ALA A 613 -68.73 -9.28 39.92
C ALA A 613 -68.75 -7.76 39.75
N PRO A 614 -67.81 -7.17 38.98
CA PRO A 614 -67.78 -5.74 38.77
C PRO A 614 -69.12 -5.28 38.17
N ALA A 615 -69.56 -4.08 38.55
CA ALA A 615 -70.78 -3.48 38.01
C ALA A 615 -70.73 -3.43 36.46
N ASP A 616 -71.88 -3.50 35.80
CA ASP A 616 -71.99 -3.53 34.33
C ASP A 616 -71.36 -2.31 33.64
N ASP A 617 -71.08 -1.23 34.39
CA ASP A 617 -70.44 0.00 33.94
C ASP A 617 -68.96 0.14 34.35
N ALA A 618 -68.37 -0.91 34.95
CA ALA A 618 -66.97 -0.90 35.30
C ALA A 618 -66.09 -0.76 34.04
N PRO A 619 -65.06 0.11 34.05
CA PRO A 619 -64.17 0.26 32.92
C PRO A 619 -63.47 -1.08 32.63
N VAL A 620 -63.84 -1.70 31.51
CA VAL A 620 -63.20 -2.92 31.04
C VAL A 620 -61.79 -2.59 30.62
N PHE A 621 -60.81 -3.06 31.39
CA PHE A 621 -59.40 -2.99 31.01
C PHE A 621 -59.19 -3.94 29.82
N GLN A 622 -59.32 -3.43 28.61
CA GLN A 622 -59.03 -4.19 27.40
C GLN A 622 -57.54 -4.48 27.36
N LEU A 623 -57.18 -5.75 27.56
CA LEU A 623 -55.81 -6.22 27.34
C LEU A 623 -55.37 -5.86 25.92
N PRO A 624 -54.16 -5.29 25.72
CA PRO A 624 -53.63 -5.04 24.38
C PRO A 624 -53.65 -6.35 23.57
N GLY A 625 -54.48 -6.40 22.53
CA GLY A 625 -54.64 -7.58 21.66
C GLY A 625 -56.01 -8.28 21.70
N ALA A 626 -56.96 -7.84 22.54
CA ALA A 626 -58.36 -8.27 22.43
C ALA A 626 -59.07 -7.50 21.31
N VAL A 627 -58.79 -7.87 20.07
CA VAL A 627 -59.43 -7.30 18.89
C VAL A 627 -60.75 -8.03 18.63
N ALA A 628 -61.84 -7.30 18.36
CA ALA A 628 -63.15 -7.89 18.08
C ALA A 628 -63.04 -8.94 16.95
N ASP A 629 -63.83 -10.02 17.02
CA ASP A 629 -63.73 -11.12 16.04
C ASP A 629 -63.93 -10.64 14.58
N GLU A 630 -64.67 -9.56 14.39
CA GLU A 630 -64.96 -8.90 13.11
C GLU A 630 -63.73 -8.17 12.51
N GLU A 631 -62.73 -7.84 13.33
CA GLU A 631 -61.52 -7.11 12.94
C GLU A 631 -60.29 -8.03 12.75
N LYS A 632 -60.46 -9.33 13.00
CA LYS A 632 -59.41 -10.35 12.81
C LYS A 632 -59.22 -10.66 11.33
N LEU A 633 -57.96 -10.65 10.90
CA LEU A 633 -57.56 -10.93 9.51
C LEU A 633 -57.24 -12.42 9.34
N SER A 634 -57.47 -12.95 8.14
CA SER A 634 -56.98 -14.31 7.82
C SER A 634 -55.45 -14.35 7.90
N PRO A 635 -54.82 -15.51 8.15
CA PRO A 635 -53.36 -15.61 8.16
C PRO A 635 -52.68 -15.14 6.87
N GLU A 636 -53.34 -15.31 5.72
CA GLU A 636 -52.84 -14.85 4.43
C GLU A 636 -52.94 -13.32 4.30
N ASP A 637 -54.06 -12.73 4.71
CA ASP A 637 -54.25 -11.28 4.69
C ASP A 637 -53.35 -10.57 5.71
N THR A 638 -53.16 -11.13 6.91
CA THR A 638 -52.21 -10.60 7.89
C THR A 638 -50.78 -10.64 7.35
N LYS A 639 -50.39 -11.73 6.68
CA LYS A 639 -49.08 -11.84 6.04
C LYS A 639 -48.91 -10.78 4.96
N ALA A 640 -49.90 -10.62 4.08
CA ALA A 640 -49.89 -9.60 3.02
C ALA A 640 -49.79 -8.18 3.58
N ALA A 641 -50.53 -7.87 4.65
CA ALA A 641 -50.48 -6.57 5.31
C ALA A 641 -49.11 -6.27 5.95
N ILE A 642 -48.50 -7.27 6.60
CA ILE A 642 -47.13 -7.15 7.13
C ILE A 642 -46.15 -6.92 5.98
N PHE A 643 -46.27 -7.68 4.88
CA PHE A 643 -45.37 -7.54 3.74
C PHE A 643 -45.50 -6.17 3.09
N ALA A 644 -46.72 -5.66 2.93
CA ALA A 644 -46.96 -4.32 2.42
C ALA A 644 -46.38 -3.23 3.34
N ARG A 645 -46.46 -3.39 4.67
CA ARG A 645 -45.86 -2.43 5.61
C ARG A 645 -44.33 -2.46 5.56
N LEU A 646 -43.73 -3.65 5.53
CA LEU A 646 -42.28 -3.78 5.39
C LEU A 646 -41.79 -3.20 4.05
N ASP A 647 -42.52 -3.42 2.96
CA ASP A 647 -42.26 -2.81 1.66
C ASP A 647 -42.35 -1.27 1.72
N SER A 648 -43.38 -0.72 2.36
CA SER A 648 -43.51 0.73 2.59
C SER A 648 -42.30 1.28 3.34
N TRP A 649 -41.90 0.63 4.43
CA TRP A 649 -40.73 1.03 5.22
C TRP A 649 -39.44 0.99 4.41
N VAL A 650 -39.23 -0.06 3.61
CA VAL A 650 -38.07 -0.14 2.71
C VAL A 650 -38.06 1.02 1.70
N ARG A 651 -39.22 1.37 1.13
CA ARG A 651 -39.36 2.48 0.17
C ARG A 651 -39.23 3.86 0.82
N GLU A 652 -39.64 3.99 2.07
CA GLU A 652 -39.50 5.19 2.90
C GLU A 652 -38.07 5.36 3.44
N GLY A 653 -37.18 4.38 3.22
CA GLY A 653 -35.81 4.41 3.70
C GLY A 653 -35.66 4.09 5.18
N LYS A 654 -36.63 3.39 5.78
CA LYS A 654 -36.51 2.88 7.15
C LYS A 654 -35.66 1.62 7.15
N ASP A 655 -34.57 1.67 7.92
CA ASP A 655 -33.51 0.66 7.85
C ASP A 655 -33.57 -0.42 8.91
N ASN A 656 -34.30 -0.19 10.01
CA ASN A 656 -34.54 -1.18 11.04
C ASN A 656 -35.95 -1.03 11.63
N PHE A 657 -36.39 -2.03 12.37
CA PHE A 657 -37.64 -1.97 13.11
C PHE A 657 -37.59 -2.89 14.34
N GLU A 658 -38.42 -2.58 15.32
CA GLU A 658 -38.70 -3.47 16.43
C GLU A 658 -39.96 -4.31 16.17
N PRO A 659 -40.02 -5.58 16.62
CA PRO A 659 -41.22 -6.41 16.47
C PRO A 659 -42.51 -5.79 17.03
N LYS A 660 -42.40 -4.90 18.02
CA LYS A 660 -43.54 -4.19 18.63
C LYS A 660 -44.27 -3.30 17.64
N GLU A 661 -43.58 -2.79 16.63
CA GLU A 661 -44.13 -1.91 15.58
C GLU A 661 -45.03 -2.66 14.58
N LEU A 662 -45.09 -3.99 14.68
CA LEU A 662 -46.01 -4.83 13.90
C LEU A 662 -47.09 -5.48 14.77
N ASN A 663 -47.14 -5.19 16.08
CA ASN A 663 -48.10 -5.79 17.02
C ASN A 663 -49.54 -5.58 16.57
N ASP A 664 -49.85 -4.38 16.07
CA ASP A 664 -51.17 -4.03 15.55
C ASP A 664 -51.61 -4.94 14.40
N LEU A 665 -50.68 -5.49 13.62
CA LEU A 665 -50.98 -6.42 12.52
C LEU A 665 -50.98 -7.88 12.99
N TRP A 666 -49.89 -8.36 13.57
CA TRP A 666 -49.75 -9.79 13.83
C TRP A 666 -50.63 -10.28 14.99
N MET A 667 -51.02 -9.41 15.93
CA MET A 667 -51.98 -9.76 16.99
C MET A 667 -53.42 -9.90 16.46
N ARG A 668 -53.74 -9.36 15.27
CA ARG A 668 -55.05 -9.47 14.62
C ARG A 668 -55.25 -10.78 13.84
N VAL A 669 -54.26 -11.67 13.78
CA VAL A 669 -54.37 -12.90 13.01
C VAL A 669 -55.44 -13.83 13.59
N ASN A 670 -56.36 -14.30 12.75
CA ASN A 670 -57.41 -15.25 13.14
C ASN A 670 -56.86 -16.69 13.27
N LYS A 671 -55.94 -16.90 14.22
CA LYS A 671 -55.32 -18.19 14.49
C LYS A 671 -55.01 -18.37 15.98
N LYS A 672 -55.32 -19.56 16.52
CA LYS A 672 -54.91 -19.93 17.88
C LYS A 672 -53.37 -19.94 17.94
N GLY A 673 -52.80 -19.14 18.84
CA GLY A 673 -51.34 -18.95 18.95
C GLY A 673 -50.79 -17.93 17.94
N ALA A 674 -51.31 -16.70 17.94
CA ALA A 674 -50.83 -15.59 17.10
C ALA A 674 -49.32 -15.36 17.23
N ARG A 675 -48.78 -15.42 18.45
CA ARG A 675 -47.34 -15.27 18.73
C ARG A 675 -46.50 -16.37 18.07
N ASP A 676 -46.96 -17.62 18.11
CA ASP A 676 -46.26 -18.73 17.45
C ASP A 676 -46.31 -18.61 15.93
N TRP A 677 -47.43 -18.11 15.39
CA TRP A 677 -47.54 -17.80 13.97
C TRP A 677 -46.58 -16.68 13.54
N TRP A 678 -46.54 -15.58 14.30
CA TRP A 678 -45.60 -14.49 14.06
C TRP A 678 -44.15 -14.97 14.13
N ASN A 679 -43.79 -15.75 15.14
CA ASN A 679 -42.42 -16.27 15.27
C ASN A 679 -42.01 -17.16 14.09
N ARG A 680 -42.94 -17.94 13.52
CA ARG A 680 -42.68 -18.71 12.29
C ARG A 680 -42.52 -17.82 11.07
N LEU A 681 -43.37 -16.82 10.89
CA LEU A 681 -43.25 -15.86 9.78
C LEU A 681 -41.95 -15.06 9.87
N LYS A 682 -41.61 -14.57 11.06
CA LYS A 682 -40.36 -13.87 11.34
C LYS A 682 -39.14 -14.75 11.04
N LYS A 683 -39.19 -16.04 11.44
CA LYS A 683 -38.14 -17.01 11.08
C LYS A 683 -38.03 -17.16 9.56
N GLN A 684 -39.15 -17.27 8.86
CA GLN A 684 -39.15 -17.29 7.41
C GLN A 684 -38.51 -16.01 6.81
N LEU A 685 -38.85 -14.83 7.33
CA LEU A 685 -38.26 -13.57 6.85
C LEU A 685 -36.74 -13.49 7.07
N LEU A 686 -36.24 -14.07 8.18
CA LEU A 686 -34.80 -14.22 8.44
C LEU A 686 -34.16 -15.19 7.45
N ASP A 687 -34.77 -16.36 7.25
CA ASP A 687 -34.27 -17.41 6.35
C ASP A 687 -34.27 -16.93 4.88
N ASP A 688 -35.29 -16.14 4.50
CA ASP A 688 -35.44 -15.53 3.17
C ASP A 688 -34.53 -14.29 2.99
N GLY A 689 -33.81 -13.86 4.04
CA GLY A 689 -32.92 -12.69 4.02
C GLY A 689 -33.64 -11.37 3.76
N VAL A 690 -34.92 -11.27 4.13
CA VAL A 690 -35.70 -10.01 4.10
C VAL A 690 -35.33 -9.12 5.28
N ILE A 691 -35.09 -9.75 6.43
CA ILE A 691 -34.67 -9.09 7.66
C ILE A 691 -33.43 -9.80 8.22
N ALA A 692 -32.64 -9.09 9.03
CA ALA A 692 -31.56 -9.67 9.80
C ALA A 692 -31.63 -9.19 11.25
N LYS A 693 -31.11 -9.96 12.21
CA LYS A 693 -31.05 -9.51 13.60
C LYS A 693 -30.02 -8.39 13.72
N ASP A 694 -30.31 -7.36 14.49
CA ASP A 694 -29.27 -6.46 14.97
C ASP A 694 -28.53 -7.15 16.13
N GLU A 695 -27.21 -7.23 16.00
CA GLU A 695 -26.31 -7.92 16.94
C GLU A 695 -25.51 -6.93 17.79
N SER A 696 -25.69 -5.62 17.58
CA SER A 696 -25.10 -4.58 18.41
C SER A 696 -25.73 -4.56 19.82
N GLU A 697 -24.98 -4.08 20.80
CA GLU A 697 -25.47 -3.94 22.18
C GLU A 697 -26.69 -3.03 22.27
N GLU A 698 -26.69 -1.93 21.49
CA GLU A 698 -27.79 -0.97 21.40
C GLU A 698 -29.01 -1.50 20.62
N GLY A 699 -28.79 -2.46 19.72
CA GLY A 699 -29.81 -3.01 18.82
C GLY A 699 -30.59 -4.21 19.35
N TYR A 700 -30.36 -4.62 20.61
CA TYR A 700 -30.92 -5.87 21.15
C TYR A 700 -32.45 -5.95 21.03
N GLY A 701 -32.92 -6.87 20.19
CA GLY A 701 -34.35 -7.10 19.94
C GLY A 701 -34.91 -6.39 18.70
N SER A 702 -34.12 -5.58 18.00
CA SER A 702 -34.45 -4.96 16.72
C SER A 702 -33.96 -5.80 15.52
N TYR A 703 -34.48 -5.50 14.33
CA TYR A 703 -34.18 -6.20 13.09
C TYR A 703 -33.87 -5.20 11.98
N ASP A 704 -32.77 -5.42 11.26
CA ASP A 704 -32.43 -4.68 10.05
C ASP A 704 -33.34 -5.10 8.90
N LEU A 705 -33.84 -4.12 8.15
CA LEU A 705 -34.57 -4.32 6.89
C LEU A 705 -33.58 -4.38 5.74
N ILE A 706 -33.43 -5.58 5.18
CA ILE A 706 -32.43 -5.92 4.16
C ILE A 706 -33.02 -5.67 2.76
N ARG A 707 -34.22 -6.19 2.49
CA ARG A 707 -34.93 -5.99 1.21
C ARG A 707 -36.44 -6.03 1.39
N SER A 708 -37.19 -5.61 0.37
CA SER A 708 -38.66 -5.75 0.40
C SER A 708 -39.06 -7.22 0.31
N PRO A 709 -40.03 -7.69 1.11
CA PRO A 709 -40.62 -9.02 0.94
C PRO A 709 -41.49 -9.13 -0.32
N LEU A 710 -41.81 -8.01 -0.97
CA LEU A 710 -42.59 -7.95 -2.22
C LEU A 710 -41.72 -7.82 -3.47
N ASP A 711 -40.42 -7.55 -3.32
CA ASP A 711 -39.46 -7.70 -4.41
C ASP A 711 -39.32 -9.19 -4.69
N ASN A 712 -39.90 -9.64 -5.81
CA ASN A 712 -39.91 -11.04 -6.18
C ASN A 712 -38.46 -11.59 -6.18
N GLY A 713 -38.15 -12.44 -5.21
CA GLY A 713 -37.03 -13.37 -5.31
C GLY A 713 -37.40 -14.47 -6.31
N ASN A 714 -37.34 -14.14 -7.61
CA ASN A 714 -37.31 -15.08 -8.72
C ASN A 714 -36.54 -14.49 -9.89
#